data_AF-A0A1F7HX57-F1
#
_entry.id   AF-A0A1F7HX57-F1
#
_cell.length_a   1.000
_cell.length_b   1.000
_cell.length_c   1.000
_cell.angle_alpha   90.00
_cell.angle_beta   90.00
_cell.angle_gamma   90.00
#
_symmetry.space_group_name_H-M   'P 1'
#
loop_
_entity.id
_entity.type
_entity.pdbx_description
1 polymer ?
#
loop_
_entity_poly.entity_id
_entity_poly.type
_entity_poly.pdbx_seq_one_letter_code
_entity_poly.pdbx_strand_id
1 'polypeptide(L)'
;MYDQTRGGPSPQPPGPTPTPTSQSTGTALKIPKEVQIPISIKLETIEEIRKTKTEDITRSLNLSVSKLTDIARFETDKQHHEAVNRNINLLQNPLKAETSTDRQKYMNIRSELFNRAVKEEKLAKQILSSLSSSRIEQVQKREELIKSISEPVPITRIISIKVKIPHEKVTQVTSQFIHALTDNNSMMSAVSQTSNVSQESVKTILTSYVNNVSKPTSQIINNLSKQTNLTKQQISNVIQNTSDLVNQGNILTQIAKQASTSVENIETMVQNISQVFGQTEQSIIQTVEQANHVSSPKLESIISTVINTTANNPTIQSQIQQVHNLNESQIHSIAQSFTQNLSQPSTEIINTVSNQTGIEKEKVKETITYLINNAQSDTVQKTATKENIGVETVTSVLHSTSETIFQRLDQKIVKPVYQIIEESTKIPIEKQISVIKNFFQVALTYPAIQTQIKQSTGLNTNQVNNIAQSFTQNLSQSSTNVVNNVSNQTGIEKEKIKKVVSYLVKTSQSVQDLIKETATKENIKEEQVIQVIKDQMPLVVNPEKNIEQTVGIPASISLDDYENVKHMWKEQYIKGEVPVSSTIQSRDQWIDKDIVFITNTLNKLVSESPELRQEGLDDIGYILPIFLINNLKGDELLVYLKAKLEAAKEVQREKEKEKELKEEMKGAKEEEFVEAKPVKKEEKEKEMKMENELEEKSNQQDTSNKQATNQKDQETNK
;
A
#
# COMPACT_ATOMS: atom_id res chain seq x y z
N MET A 1 -81.54 -10.89 -34.90
CA MET A 1 -82.79 -10.45 -34.25
C MET A 1 -82.36 -9.67 -33.01
N TYR A 2 -82.56 -8.34 -32.91
CA TYR A 2 -83.83 -7.60 -32.75
C TYR A 2 -84.52 -7.93 -31.39
N ASP A 3 -85.05 -7.01 -30.56
CA ASP A 3 -84.96 -5.52 -30.43
C ASP A 3 -85.66 -5.09 -29.07
N GLN A 4 -85.88 -3.83 -28.58
CA GLN A 4 -85.61 -2.45 -29.01
C GLN A 4 -85.56 -1.39 -27.85
N THR A 5 -84.38 -0.91 -27.44
CA THR A 5 -84.10 0.47 -26.89
C THR A 5 -84.65 0.98 -25.52
N ARG A 6 -84.06 2.13 -25.08
CA ARG A 6 -84.46 3.13 -24.03
C ARG A 6 -84.32 2.71 -22.55
N GLY A 7 -83.89 3.58 -21.62
CA GLY A 7 -83.27 4.92 -21.72
C GLY A 7 -83.69 5.90 -20.62
N GLY A 8 -82.80 6.26 -19.68
CA GLY A 8 -83.02 7.27 -18.63
C GLY A 8 -81.91 7.27 -17.55
N PRO A 9 -81.65 8.37 -16.79
CA PRO A 9 -80.32 8.60 -16.20
C PRO A 9 -80.20 8.64 -14.66
N SER A 10 -79.02 8.24 -14.16
CA SER A 10 -78.25 8.71 -12.98
C SER A 10 -78.94 9.02 -11.63
N PRO A 11 -78.35 8.56 -10.51
CA PRO A 11 -77.41 9.45 -9.81
C PRO A 11 -76.10 8.78 -9.31
N GLN A 12 -75.14 9.58 -8.84
CA GLN A 12 -73.84 9.14 -8.32
C GLN A 12 -73.90 8.66 -6.85
N PRO A 13 -73.02 7.74 -6.40
CA PRO A 13 -72.82 7.43 -4.99
C PRO A 13 -72.17 8.57 -4.19
N PRO A 14 -72.33 8.63 -2.85
CA PRO A 14 -71.90 9.75 -2.02
C PRO A 14 -70.42 9.71 -1.63
N GLY A 15 -69.85 10.88 -1.32
CA GLY A 15 -68.52 11.03 -0.71
C GLY A 15 -68.53 10.80 0.81
N PRO A 16 -67.37 10.50 1.42
CA PRO A 16 -67.26 10.16 2.85
C PRO A 16 -67.30 11.39 3.77
N THR A 17 -67.88 11.22 4.96
CA THR A 17 -67.88 12.20 6.06
C THR A 17 -66.63 12.07 6.96
N PRO A 18 -66.21 13.14 7.68
CA PRO A 18 -64.97 13.17 8.46
C PRO A 18 -65.15 13.02 9.98
N THR A 19 -64.14 12.47 10.67
CA THR A 19 -63.60 12.83 12.03
C THR A 19 -62.74 11.68 12.60
N PRO A 20 -61.90 11.91 13.64
CA PRO A 20 -61.15 13.12 14.00
C PRO A 20 -59.62 12.86 14.12
N THR A 21 -58.82 13.90 14.33
CA THR A 21 -57.35 13.84 14.47
C THR A 21 -56.87 13.87 15.92
N SER A 22 -55.86 13.06 16.26
CA SER A 22 -55.05 13.24 17.48
C SER A 22 -53.57 12.90 17.24
N GLN A 23 -52.81 13.94 16.86
CA GLN A 23 -51.38 14.17 17.05
C GLN A 23 -50.44 12.98 17.31
N SER A 24 -49.51 12.75 16.37
CA SER A 24 -48.11 12.44 16.71
C SER A 24 -47.18 13.16 15.73
N THR A 25 -46.19 13.89 16.25
CA THR A 25 -45.31 14.77 15.45
C THR A 25 -44.08 14.00 14.96
N GLY A 26 -44.11 13.54 13.71
CA GLY A 26 -42.95 12.97 13.02
C GLY A 26 -42.83 13.52 11.59
N THR A 27 -41.75 14.25 11.30
CA THR A 27 -41.45 14.85 9.99
C THR A 27 -40.93 13.80 8.99
N ALA A 28 -41.78 12.83 8.64
CA ALA A 28 -41.49 11.82 7.64
C ALA A 28 -41.53 12.42 6.22
N LEU A 29 -40.36 12.92 5.76
CA LEU A 29 -40.13 13.27 4.36
C LEU A 29 -40.35 12.04 3.46
N LYS A 30 -41.48 12.01 2.73
CA LYS A 30 -41.73 11.02 1.68
C LYS A 30 -40.79 11.27 0.50
N ILE A 31 -39.63 10.61 0.51
CA ILE A 31 -38.76 10.49 -0.65
C ILE A 31 -39.55 9.78 -1.77
N PRO A 32 -39.69 10.37 -2.97
CA PRO A 32 -40.26 9.66 -4.11
C PRO A 32 -39.34 8.49 -4.49
N LYS A 33 -39.86 7.26 -4.50
CA LYS A 33 -39.17 6.15 -5.18
C LYS A 33 -39.28 6.39 -6.68
N GLU A 34 -38.18 6.79 -7.33
CA GLU A 34 -38.04 6.59 -8.76
C GLU A 34 -38.12 5.08 -9.05
N VAL A 35 -39.22 4.66 -9.67
CA VAL A 35 -39.31 3.33 -10.27
C VAL A 35 -38.61 3.42 -11.62
N GLN A 36 -37.28 3.28 -11.62
CA GLN A 36 -36.50 3.13 -12.85
C GLN A 36 -36.83 1.77 -13.47
N ILE A 37 -37.83 1.76 -14.34
CA ILE A 37 -38.15 0.62 -15.21
C ILE A 37 -36.94 0.42 -16.13
N PRO A 38 -36.30 -0.77 -16.16
CA PRO A 38 -35.17 -1.01 -17.03
C PRO A 38 -35.63 -1.07 -18.50
N ILE A 39 -35.54 0.05 -19.21
CA ILE A 39 -35.82 0.12 -20.64
C ILE A 39 -34.72 -0.66 -21.37
N SER A 40 -35.08 -1.80 -21.94
CA SER A 40 -34.18 -2.59 -22.79
C SER A 40 -33.95 -1.86 -24.11
N ILE A 41 -32.93 -1.02 -24.15
CA ILE A 41 -32.55 -0.24 -25.33
C ILE A 41 -31.91 -1.17 -26.36
N LYS A 42 -32.53 -1.25 -27.54
CA LYS A 42 -31.94 -1.91 -28.71
C LYS A 42 -30.84 -1.04 -29.30
N LEU A 43 -29.62 -1.59 -29.36
CA LEU A 43 -28.51 -1.05 -30.15
C LEU A 43 -28.23 -1.98 -31.33
N GLU A 44 -29.21 -2.17 -32.20
CA GLU A 44 -29.09 -3.05 -33.39
C GLU A 44 -28.76 -2.21 -34.63
N THR A 45 -29.43 -1.06 -34.80
CA THR A 45 -29.27 -0.17 -35.96
C THR A 45 -28.56 1.13 -35.62
N ILE A 46 -27.91 1.74 -36.63
CA ILE A 46 -27.23 3.04 -36.47
C ILE A 46 -28.19 4.17 -36.05
N GLU A 47 -29.45 4.11 -36.46
CA GLU A 47 -30.45 5.13 -36.12
C GLU A 47 -31.00 5.00 -34.69
N GLU A 48 -31.04 3.79 -34.10
CA GLU A 48 -31.30 3.61 -32.67
C GLU A 48 -30.12 4.13 -31.84
N ILE A 49 -28.89 3.74 -32.21
CA ILE A 49 -27.64 4.19 -31.54
C ILE A 49 -27.56 5.72 -31.56
N ARG A 50 -27.82 6.35 -32.71
CA ARG A 50 -27.81 7.81 -32.89
C ARG A 50 -28.86 8.55 -32.04
N LYS A 51 -30.00 7.92 -31.74
CA LYS A 51 -31.08 8.48 -30.89
C LYS A 51 -30.88 8.20 -29.40
N THR A 52 -30.07 7.20 -29.07
CA THR A 52 -29.76 6.81 -27.68
C THR A 52 -28.67 7.73 -27.10
N LYS A 53 -28.83 8.17 -25.85
CA LYS A 53 -27.81 8.95 -25.13
C LYS A 53 -26.58 8.11 -24.82
N THR A 54 -25.43 8.73 -24.59
CA THR A 54 -24.18 7.98 -24.38
C THR A 54 -24.16 7.24 -23.04
N GLU A 55 -24.81 7.77 -22.01
CA GLU A 55 -25.06 7.10 -20.72
C GLU A 55 -25.94 5.86 -20.89
N ASP A 56 -26.93 5.93 -21.78
CA ASP A 56 -27.85 4.84 -22.05
C ASP A 56 -27.20 3.77 -22.95
N ILE A 57 -26.26 4.18 -23.82
CA ILE A 57 -25.35 3.26 -24.54
C ILE A 57 -24.45 2.51 -23.54
N THR A 58 -23.74 3.19 -22.62
CA THR A 58 -22.85 2.50 -21.67
C THR A 58 -23.60 1.57 -20.74
N ARG A 59 -24.80 1.96 -20.27
CA ARG A 59 -25.72 1.08 -19.52
C ARG A 59 -26.10 -0.17 -20.31
N SER A 60 -26.53 -0.03 -21.56
CA SER A 60 -26.92 -1.18 -22.40
C SER A 60 -25.76 -2.15 -22.73
N LEU A 61 -24.51 -1.70 -22.55
CA LEU A 61 -23.30 -2.50 -22.69
C LEU A 61 -22.71 -2.95 -21.33
N ASN A 62 -23.43 -2.73 -20.21
CA ASN A 62 -22.99 -3.02 -18.84
C ASN A 62 -21.69 -2.31 -18.41
N LEU A 63 -21.32 -1.20 -19.06
CA LEU A 63 -20.07 -0.47 -18.80
C LEU A 63 -20.22 0.66 -17.76
N SER A 64 -21.45 0.96 -17.33
CA SER A 64 -21.74 2.03 -16.38
C SER A 64 -21.61 1.55 -14.94
N VAL A 65 -20.72 2.20 -14.19
CA VAL A 65 -20.46 1.99 -12.76
C VAL A 65 -20.79 3.27 -12.02
N SER A 66 -21.46 3.15 -10.87
CA SER A 66 -21.89 4.27 -10.01
C SER A 66 -21.33 4.21 -8.59
N LYS A 67 -20.83 3.05 -8.18
CA LYS A 67 -20.36 2.73 -6.82
C LYS A 67 -19.21 1.73 -6.86
N LEU A 68 -18.44 1.63 -5.77
CA LEU A 68 -17.44 0.56 -5.65
C LEU A 68 -18.09 -0.83 -5.63
N THR A 69 -19.33 -0.94 -5.13
CA THR A 69 -20.11 -2.19 -5.19
C THR A 69 -20.43 -2.66 -6.61
N ASP A 70 -20.51 -1.76 -7.61
CA ASP A 70 -20.68 -2.16 -9.01
C ASP A 70 -19.36 -2.75 -9.58
N ILE A 71 -18.21 -2.24 -9.13
CA ILE A 71 -16.88 -2.77 -9.49
C ILE A 71 -16.68 -4.16 -8.89
N ALA A 72 -17.09 -4.35 -7.63
CA ALA A 72 -17.08 -5.65 -6.98
C ALA A 72 -17.92 -6.65 -7.78
N ARG A 73 -19.13 -6.27 -8.23
CA ARG A 73 -19.96 -7.11 -9.11
C ARG A 73 -19.25 -7.47 -10.42
N PHE A 74 -18.57 -6.52 -11.06
CA PHE A 74 -17.79 -6.78 -12.28
C PHE A 74 -16.66 -7.81 -12.09
N GLU A 75 -16.07 -7.95 -10.90
CA GLU A 75 -15.08 -9.00 -10.64
C GLU A 75 -15.66 -10.29 -10.05
N THR A 76 -16.73 -10.24 -9.24
CA THR A 76 -17.27 -11.42 -8.56
C THR A 76 -18.30 -12.19 -9.38
N ASP A 77 -19.11 -11.50 -10.20
CA ASP A 77 -20.07 -12.14 -11.11
C ASP A 77 -19.39 -12.47 -12.44
N LYS A 78 -19.12 -13.76 -12.63
CA LYS A 78 -18.48 -14.33 -13.83
C LYS A 78 -19.22 -14.02 -15.14
N GLN A 79 -20.56 -14.07 -15.15
CA GLN A 79 -21.33 -13.79 -16.37
C GLN A 79 -21.30 -12.31 -16.71
N HIS A 80 -21.37 -11.45 -15.68
CA HIS A 80 -21.22 -10.01 -15.85
C HIS A 80 -19.80 -9.65 -16.33
N HIS A 81 -18.77 -10.23 -15.72
CA HIS A 81 -17.36 -10.07 -16.09
C HIS A 81 -17.09 -10.43 -17.55
N GLU A 82 -17.49 -11.63 -17.98
CA GLU A 82 -17.32 -12.12 -19.35
C GLU A 82 -18.06 -11.24 -20.37
N ALA A 83 -19.30 -10.83 -20.07
CA ALA A 83 -20.08 -9.95 -20.94
C ALA A 83 -19.45 -8.55 -21.07
N VAL A 84 -19.02 -7.94 -19.96
CA VAL A 84 -18.37 -6.63 -19.94
C VAL A 84 -17.03 -6.66 -20.67
N ASN A 85 -16.21 -7.69 -20.44
CA ASN A 85 -14.95 -7.87 -21.16
C ASN A 85 -15.13 -8.12 -22.66
N ARG A 86 -16.18 -8.86 -23.08
CA ARG A 86 -16.56 -9.00 -24.50
C ARG A 86 -16.92 -7.63 -25.08
N ASN A 87 -17.76 -6.85 -24.40
CA ASN A 87 -18.20 -5.53 -24.87
C ASN A 87 -17.02 -4.53 -24.98
N ILE A 88 -16.12 -4.51 -24.00
CA ILE A 88 -14.87 -3.71 -24.01
C ILE A 88 -13.97 -4.12 -25.20
N ASN A 89 -13.72 -5.41 -25.40
CA ASN A 89 -12.88 -5.90 -26.49
C ASN A 89 -13.47 -5.59 -27.87
N LEU A 90 -14.79 -5.71 -28.03
CA LEU A 90 -15.46 -5.44 -29.30
C LEU A 90 -15.62 -3.94 -29.59
N LEU A 91 -15.75 -3.08 -28.57
CA LEU A 91 -15.61 -1.64 -28.78
C LEU A 91 -14.17 -1.24 -29.13
N GLN A 92 -13.16 -1.82 -28.46
CA GLN A 92 -11.75 -1.56 -28.73
C GLN A 92 -11.34 -1.99 -30.14
N ASN A 93 -11.82 -3.14 -30.61
CA ASN A 93 -11.62 -3.58 -32.00
C ASN A 93 -12.84 -4.40 -32.50
N PRO A 94 -13.79 -3.77 -33.21
CA PRO A 94 -14.96 -4.45 -33.77
C PRO A 94 -14.65 -5.60 -34.73
N LEU A 95 -13.46 -5.63 -35.35
CA LEU A 95 -13.06 -6.72 -36.25
C LEU A 95 -12.83 -8.05 -35.51
N LYS A 96 -12.62 -8.02 -34.18
CA LYS A 96 -12.58 -9.23 -33.33
C LYS A 96 -13.94 -9.92 -33.21
N ALA A 97 -15.04 -9.31 -33.66
CA ALA A 97 -16.37 -9.93 -33.61
C ALA A 97 -16.46 -11.15 -34.54
N GLU A 98 -16.88 -12.28 -33.97
CA GLU A 98 -17.12 -13.55 -34.65
C GLU A 98 -18.23 -13.42 -35.71
N THR A 99 -19.33 -12.74 -35.37
CA THR A 99 -20.47 -12.54 -36.27
C THR A 99 -20.38 -11.21 -37.01
N SER A 100 -20.91 -11.17 -38.23
CA SER A 100 -21.07 -9.93 -39.00
C SER A 100 -22.01 -8.93 -38.31
N THR A 101 -23.04 -9.41 -37.62
CA THR A 101 -23.99 -8.60 -36.84
C THR A 101 -23.31 -7.89 -35.68
N ASP A 102 -22.54 -8.60 -34.84
CA ASP A 102 -21.76 -7.96 -33.77
C ASP A 102 -20.74 -6.98 -34.36
N ARG A 103 -20.03 -7.36 -35.44
CA ARG A 103 -19.06 -6.49 -36.11
C ARG A 103 -19.69 -5.16 -36.53
N GLN A 104 -20.85 -5.20 -37.19
CA GLN A 104 -21.56 -4.01 -37.63
C GLN A 104 -22.10 -3.20 -36.44
N LYS A 105 -22.65 -3.86 -35.41
CA LYS A 105 -23.10 -3.22 -34.18
C LYS A 105 -21.99 -2.42 -33.50
N TYR A 106 -20.85 -3.05 -33.21
CA TYR A 106 -19.74 -2.39 -32.53
C TYR A 106 -19.03 -1.36 -33.42
N MET A 107 -19.01 -1.53 -34.75
CA MET A 107 -18.61 -0.48 -35.70
C MET A 107 -19.54 0.74 -35.63
N ASN A 108 -20.86 0.54 -35.65
CA ASN A 108 -21.84 1.62 -35.56
C ASN A 108 -21.70 2.38 -34.23
N ILE A 109 -21.62 1.66 -33.09
CA ILE A 109 -21.46 2.27 -31.75
C ILE A 109 -20.14 3.06 -31.67
N ARG A 110 -19.01 2.46 -32.07
CA ARG A 110 -17.70 3.15 -32.06
C ARG A 110 -17.69 4.38 -32.96
N SER A 111 -18.32 4.31 -34.13
CA SER A 111 -18.39 5.44 -35.08
C SER A 111 -19.25 6.59 -34.54
N GLU A 112 -20.38 6.29 -33.90
CA GLU A 112 -21.22 7.33 -33.29
C GLU A 112 -20.59 7.91 -32.01
N LEU A 113 -19.91 7.12 -31.19
CA LEU A 113 -19.05 7.64 -30.12
C LEU A 113 -17.96 8.57 -30.68
N PHE A 114 -17.38 8.26 -31.84
CA PHE A 114 -16.39 9.15 -32.48
C PHE A 114 -17.04 10.45 -32.98
N ASN A 115 -18.20 10.37 -33.62
CA ASN A 115 -18.99 11.55 -34.03
C ASN A 115 -19.35 12.46 -32.86
N ARG A 116 -19.60 11.89 -31.66
CA ARG A 116 -19.90 12.62 -30.43
C ARG A 116 -18.65 13.20 -29.77
N ALA A 117 -17.56 12.44 -29.74
CA ALA A 117 -16.27 12.91 -29.27
C ALA A 117 -15.74 14.10 -30.09
N VAL A 118 -15.92 14.10 -31.41
CA VAL A 118 -15.60 15.23 -32.30
C VAL A 118 -16.49 16.46 -32.04
N LYS A 119 -17.68 16.28 -31.46
CA LYS A 119 -18.61 17.36 -31.04
C LYS A 119 -18.42 17.77 -29.57
N GLU A 120 -17.23 17.57 -29.01
CA GLU A 120 -16.89 17.89 -27.62
C GLU A 120 -17.73 17.17 -26.53
N GLU A 121 -18.40 16.06 -26.88
CA GLU A 121 -19.15 15.29 -25.88
C GLU A 121 -18.20 14.54 -24.94
N LYS A 122 -18.16 14.98 -23.66
CA LYS A 122 -17.20 14.52 -22.66
C LYS A 122 -17.21 13.00 -22.46
N LEU A 123 -18.39 12.40 -22.27
CA LEU A 123 -18.50 10.96 -22.01
C LEU A 123 -18.04 10.13 -23.21
N ALA A 124 -18.42 10.51 -24.43
CA ALA A 124 -17.92 9.85 -25.64
C ALA A 124 -16.40 9.98 -25.83
N LYS A 125 -15.81 11.16 -25.59
CA LYS A 125 -14.34 11.34 -25.55
C LYS A 125 -13.67 10.43 -24.51
N GLN A 126 -14.27 10.33 -23.33
CA GLN A 126 -13.75 9.55 -22.22
C GLN A 126 -13.79 8.04 -22.50
N ILE A 127 -14.90 7.51 -23.02
CA ILE A 127 -15.02 6.11 -23.44
C ILE A 127 -13.96 5.77 -24.49
N LEU A 128 -13.82 6.61 -25.53
CA LEU A 128 -12.88 6.32 -26.62
C LEU A 128 -11.41 6.43 -26.20
N SER A 129 -11.04 7.40 -25.35
CA SER A 129 -9.66 7.48 -24.83
C SER A 129 -9.34 6.33 -23.86
N SER A 130 -10.30 5.90 -23.04
CA SER A 130 -10.17 4.72 -22.15
C SER A 130 -10.02 3.40 -22.93
N LEU A 131 -10.63 3.32 -24.12
CA LEU A 131 -10.58 2.16 -25.01
C LEU A 131 -9.55 2.31 -26.15
N SER A 132 -8.73 3.36 -26.13
CA SER A 132 -7.80 3.66 -27.21
C SER A 132 -6.69 2.61 -27.31
N SER A 133 -6.24 2.34 -28.53
CA SER A 133 -5.00 1.59 -28.80
C SER A 133 -3.76 2.49 -28.87
N SER A 134 -3.92 3.82 -28.73
CA SER A 134 -2.81 4.77 -28.66
C SER A 134 -2.13 4.67 -27.30
N ARG A 135 -0.87 4.21 -27.28
CA ARG A 135 -0.06 4.14 -26.06
C ARG A 135 0.07 5.52 -25.38
N ILE A 136 0.05 6.61 -26.16
CA ILE A 136 0.13 7.98 -25.65
C ILE A 136 -1.15 8.35 -24.89
N GLU A 137 -2.33 8.06 -25.45
CA GLU A 137 -3.61 8.36 -24.79
C GLU A 137 -3.84 7.46 -23.56
N GLN A 138 -3.44 6.19 -23.62
CA GLN A 138 -3.45 5.28 -22.47
C GLN A 138 -2.58 5.81 -21.33
N VAL A 139 -1.34 6.22 -21.63
CA VAL A 139 -0.43 6.81 -20.62
C VAL A 139 -1.01 8.11 -20.05
N GLN A 140 -1.60 8.99 -20.87
CA GLN A 140 -2.24 10.21 -20.39
C GLN A 140 -3.43 9.93 -19.45
N LYS A 141 -4.31 8.96 -19.78
CA LYS A 141 -5.44 8.58 -18.91
C LYS A 141 -4.98 7.90 -17.61
N ARG A 142 -3.91 7.11 -17.66
CA ARG A 142 -3.27 6.49 -16.48
C ARG A 142 -2.57 7.54 -15.61
N GLU A 143 -1.91 8.52 -16.21
CA GLU A 143 -1.36 9.68 -15.50
C GLU A 143 -2.45 10.53 -14.83
N GLU A 144 -3.59 10.78 -15.49
CA GLU A 144 -4.74 11.46 -14.87
C GLU A 144 -5.26 10.68 -13.66
N LEU A 145 -5.38 9.35 -13.78
CA LEU A 145 -5.77 8.49 -12.66
C LEU A 145 -4.76 8.57 -11.49
N ILE A 146 -3.45 8.51 -11.77
CA ILE A 146 -2.37 8.69 -10.77
C ILE A 146 -2.41 10.08 -10.12
N LYS A 147 -2.71 11.14 -10.89
CA LYS A 147 -2.87 12.53 -10.38
C LYS A 147 -4.16 12.73 -9.59
N SER A 148 -5.09 11.78 -9.66
CA SER A 148 -6.35 11.75 -8.89
C SER A 148 -6.30 10.81 -7.67
N ILE A 149 -5.16 10.16 -7.42
CA ILE A 149 -4.78 9.80 -6.04
C ILE A 149 -4.50 11.13 -5.34
N SER A 150 -5.24 11.42 -4.26
CA SER A 150 -5.13 12.72 -3.59
C SER A 150 -3.71 12.99 -3.11
N GLU A 151 -3.25 14.23 -3.29
CA GLU A 151 -1.94 14.64 -2.80
C GLU A 151 -1.85 14.44 -1.28
N PRO A 152 -0.68 14.05 -0.74
CA PRO A 152 -0.54 13.69 0.66
C PRO A 152 -1.00 14.83 1.58
N VAL A 153 -1.79 14.45 2.59
CA VAL A 153 -2.51 15.35 3.50
C VAL A 153 -1.63 16.54 3.93
N PRO A 154 -2.08 17.81 3.76
CA PRO A 154 -1.29 18.97 4.12
C PRO A 154 -0.78 18.94 5.56
N ILE A 155 0.45 19.44 5.76
CA ILE A 155 1.14 19.37 7.06
C ILE A 155 0.29 20.00 8.17
N THR A 156 -0.39 21.12 7.88
CA THR A 156 -1.31 21.78 8.81
C THR A 156 -2.46 20.89 9.29
N ARG A 157 -2.97 19.98 8.45
CA ARG A 157 -4.03 19.03 8.82
C ARG A 157 -3.50 17.85 9.62
N ILE A 158 -2.29 17.36 9.32
CA ILE A 158 -1.60 16.36 10.15
C ILE A 158 -1.34 16.92 11.56
N ILE A 159 -0.78 18.13 11.64
CA ILE A 159 -0.51 18.83 12.89
C ILE A 159 -1.80 19.15 13.64
N SER A 160 -2.86 19.61 12.95
CA SER A 160 -4.18 19.88 13.53
C SER A 160 -4.76 18.66 14.26
N ILE A 161 -4.61 17.47 13.67
CA ILE A 161 -5.03 16.20 14.28
C ILE A 161 -4.17 15.90 15.52
N LYS A 162 -2.83 15.98 15.41
CA LYS A 162 -1.91 15.69 16.52
C LYS A 162 -2.10 16.60 17.74
N VAL A 163 -2.14 17.92 17.53
CA VAL A 163 -2.20 18.92 18.63
C VAL A 163 -3.64 19.36 18.98
N LYS A 164 -4.65 18.77 18.34
CA LYS A 164 -6.08 18.95 18.61
C LYS A 164 -6.58 20.41 18.56
N ILE A 165 -6.06 21.20 17.63
CA ILE A 165 -6.57 22.55 17.32
C ILE A 165 -7.04 22.63 15.86
N PRO A 166 -7.96 23.54 15.50
CA PRO A 166 -8.43 23.71 14.12
C PRO A 166 -7.28 24.02 13.14
N HIS A 167 -7.38 23.56 11.89
CA HIS A 167 -6.29 23.71 10.92
C HIS A 167 -5.97 25.18 10.59
N GLU A 168 -6.98 26.05 10.63
CA GLU A 168 -6.88 27.51 10.53
C GLU A 168 -6.01 28.07 11.65
N LYS A 169 -6.12 27.49 12.86
CA LYS A 169 -5.34 27.88 14.03
C LYS A 169 -3.90 27.41 13.92
N VAL A 170 -3.65 26.22 13.36
CA VAL A 170 -2.28 25.77 13.03
C VAL A 170 -1.63 26.76 12.06
N THR A 171 -2.29 27.10 10.95
CA THR A 171 -1.77 28.06 9.96
C THR A 171 -1.51 29.44 10.59
N GLN A 172 -2.40 29.92 11.47
CA GLN A 172 -2.16 31.16 12.22
C GLN A 172 -0.92 31.07 13.12
N VAL A 173 -0.77 30.00 13.90
CA VAL A 173 0.38 29.80 14.80
C VAL A 173 1.67 29.73 13.99
N THR A 174 1.72 28.98 12.89
CA THR A 174 2.91 28.86 12.04
C THR A 174 3.27 30.20 11.39
N SER A 175 2.29 31.00 10.95
CA SER A 175 2.53 32.36 10.45
C SER A 175 3.13 33.27 11.54
N GLN A 176 2.53 33.31 12.74
CA GLN A 176 3.02 34.12 13.86
C GLN A 176 4.43 33.69 14.30
N PHE A 177 4.69 32.38 14.35
CA PHE A 177 5.99 31.78 14.66
C PHE A 177 7.07 32.21 13.67
N ILE A 178 6.81 32.08 12.36
CA ILE A 178 7.77 32.47 11.34
C ILE A 178 7.99 33.98 11.32
N HIS A 179 6.95 34.81 11.52
CA HIS A 179 7.13 36.26 11.59
C HIS A 179 8.03 36.68 12.77
N ALA A 180 7.79 36.13 13.97
CA ALA A 180 8.66 36.37 15.12
C ALA A 180 10.12 35.94 14.90
N LEU A 181 10.36 34.94 14.04
CA LEU A 181 11.70 34.54 13.60
C LEU A 181 12.29 35.46 12.52
N THR A 182 11.50 35.89 11.54
CA THR A 182 11.99 36.79 10.47
C THR A 182 12.35 38.18 10.98
N ASP A 183 11.75 38.59 12.08
CA ASP A 183 12.03 39.86 12.75
C ASP A 183 13.23 39.75 13.72
N ASN A 184 13.65 38.54 14.07
CA ASN A 184 14.79 38.29 14.96
C ASN A 184 16.11 38.10 14.17
N ASN A 185 16.80 39.21 13.93
CA ASN A 185 18.07 39.23 13.20
C ASN A 185 19.17 38.30 13.76
N SER A 186 19.22 38.01 15.07
CA SER A 186 20.28 37.14 15.61
C SER A 186 19.98 35.67 15.32
N MET A 187 18.72 35.23 15.46
CA MET A 187 18.29 33.89 15.03
C MET A 187 18.43 33.73 13.51
N MET A 188 18.01 34.74 12.73
CA MET A 188 18.13 34.74 11.27
C MET A 188 19.60 34.62 10.80
N SER A 189 20.54 35.28 11.50
CA SER A 189 21.98 35.13 11.23
C SER A 189 22.50 33.74 11.61
N ALA A 190 22.08 33.19 12.75
CA ALA A 190 22.45 31.84 13.18
C ALA A 190 21.93 30.73 12.24
N VAL A 191 20.70 30.85 11.73
CA VAL A 191 20.16 29.95 10.69
C VAL A 191 20.98 30.07 9.41
N SER A 192 21.28 31.30 8.96
CA SER A 192 22.09 31.54 7.75
C SER A 192 23.47 30.89 7.83
N GLN A 193 24.17 31.04 8.96
CA GLN A 193 25.48 30.45 9.20
C GLN A 193 25.43 28.91 9.27
N THR A 194 24.48 28.34 10.01
CA THR A 194 24.38 26.88 10.20
C THR A 194 23.87 26.14 8.95
N SER A 195 23.04 26.77 8.13
CA SER A 195 22.49 26.17 6.90
C SER A 195 23.36 26.39 5.65
N ASN A 196 24.37 27.27 5.74
CA ASN A 196 25.17 27.74 4.61
C ASN A 196 24.32 28.32 3.47
N VAL A 197 23.28 29.10 3.83
CA VAL A 197 22.35 29.77 2.91
C VAL A 197 22.28 31.25 3.27
N SER A 198 22.26 32.15 2.28
CA SER A 198 22.29 33.60 2.52
C SER A 198 21.11 34.09 3.35
N GLN A 199 21.31 35.11 4.20
CA GLN A 199 20.29 35.59 5.13
C GLN A 199 18.97 36.01 4.43
N GLU A 200 19.06 36.62 3.24
CA GLU A 200 17.89 36.99 2.45
C GLU A 200 17.19 35.77 1.83
N SER A 201 17.96 34.75 1.42
CA SER A 201 17.42 33.47 0.96
C SER A 201 16.73 32.70 2.09
N VAL A 202 17.28 32.70 3.31
CA VAL A 202 16.62 32.12 4.51
C VAL A 202 15.29 32.84 4.77
N LYS A 203 15.30 34.17 4.80
CA LYS A 203 14.08 34.98 4.97
C LYS A 203 13.04 34.70 3.88
N THR A 204 13.47 34.52 2.63
CA THR A 204 12.61 34.16 1.49
C THR A 204 12.03 32.75 1.65
N ILE A 205 12.83 31.76 2.06
CA ILE A 205 12.38 30.40 2.34
C ILE A 205 11.30 30.41 3.41
N LEU A 206 11.56 31.04 4.55
CA LEU A 206 10.63 31.03 5.69
C LEU A 206 9.33 31.81 5.36
N THR A 207 9.43 32.97 4.72
CA THR A 207 8.26 33.76 4.31
C THR A 207 7.40 33.01 3.28
N SER A 208 8.02 32.35 2.30
CA SER A 208 7.28 31.55 1.31
C SER A 208 6.77 30.23 1.88
N TYR A 209 7.44 29.66 2.88
CA TYR A 209 6.95 28.49 3.62
C TYR A 209 5.58 28.79 4.26
N VAL A 210 5.41 29.94 4.93
CA VAL A 210 4.10 30.38 5.45
C VAL A 210 3.04 30.45 4.34
N ASN A 211 3.38 31.05 3.20
CA ASN A 211 2.47 31.18 2.05
C ASN A 211 2.13 29.84 1.37
N ASN A 212 2.82 28.75 1.70
CA ASN A 212 2.59 27.41 1.16
C ASN A 212 2.23 26.37 2.23
N VAL A 213 2.19 26.70 3.52
CA VAL A 213 2.09 25.73 4.63
C VAL A 213 0.84 24.83 4.57
N SER A 214 -0.26 25.35 4.02
CA SER A 214 -1.52 24.62 3.79
C SER A 214 -1.48 23.65 2.60
N LYS A 215 -0.32 23.40 1.99
CA LYS A 215 -0.10 22.49 0.85
C LYS A 215 0.65 21.21 1.28
N PRO A 216 0.71 20.18 0.42
CA PRO A 216 1.56 19.00 0.64
C PRO A 216 3.06 19.35 0.69
N THR A 217 3.85 18.64 1.52
CA THR A 217 5.29 18.87 1.70
C THR A 217 6.07 18.92 0.38
N SER A 218 5.80 17.98 -0.53
CA SER A 218 6.45 17.90 -1.85
C SER A 218 6.15 19.13 -2.72
N GLN A 219 4.93 19.69 -2.67
CA GLN A 219 4.63 20.96 -3.32
C GLN A 219 5.39 22.12 -2.65
N ILE A 220 5.46 22.16 -1.32
CA ILE A 220 6.16 23.22 -0.57
C ILE A 220 7.63 23.26 -1.02
N ILE A 221 8.35 22.15 -0.96
CA ILE A 221 9.78 22.07 -1.36
C ILE A 221 9.95 22.44 -2.84
N ASN A 222 9.11 21.92 -3.74
CA ASN A 222 9.21 22.21 -5.18
C ASN A 222 8.90 23.67 -5.52
N ASN A 223 7.98 24.33 -4.81
CA ASN A 223 7.68 25.75 -4.99
C ASN A 223 8.80 26.63 -4.44
N LEU A 224 9.33 26.30 -3.26
CA LEU A 224 10.47 27.00 -2.64
C LEU A 224 11.72 26.92 -3.53
N SER A 225 12.02 25.75 -4.12
CA SER A 225 13.15 25.57 -5.01
C SER A 225 13.03 26.43 -6.28
N LYS A 226 11.85 26.46 -6.91
CA LYS A 226 11.57 27.32 -8.07
C LYS A 226 11.61 28.82 -7.77
N GLN A 227 11.35 29.23 -6.53
CA GLN A 227 11.33 30.65 -6.12
C GLN A 227 12.68 31.16 -5.63
N THR A 228 13.55 30.27 -5.13
CA THR A 228 14.85 30.65 -4.55
C THR A 228 16.05 30.22 -5.39
N ASN A 229 15.85 29.36 -6.39
CA ASN A 229 16.90 28.65 -7.14
C ASN A 229 17.84 27.79 -6.24
N LEU A 230 17.40 27.46 -5.03
CA LEU A 230 18.12 26.57 -4.10
C LEU A 230 17.67 25.12 -4.25
N THR A 231 18.54 24.19 -3.88
CA THR A 231 18.23 22.75 -3.91
C THR A 231 17.20 22.38 -2.84
N LYS A 232 16.48 21.27 -3.06
CA LYS A 232 15.57 20.65 -2.06
C LYS A 232 16.25 20.49 -0.68
N GLN A 233 17.53 20.10 -0.70
CA GLN A 233 18.36 19.89 0.49
C GLN A 233 18.67 21.21 1.21
N GLN A 234 19.08 22.26 0.50
CA GLN A 234 19.34 23.58 1.11
C GLN A 234 18.09 24.15 1.81
N ILE A 235 16.91 24.00 1.17
CA ILE A 235 15.63 24.43 1.72
C ILE A 235 15.27 23.63 2.97
N SER A 236 15.46 22.31 2.95
CA SER A 236 15.21 21.43 4.09
C SER A 236 16.15 21.73 5.26
N ASN A 237 17.44 21.94 5.00
CA ASN A 237 18.43 22.33 6.01
C ASN A 237 18.08 23.67 6.67
N VAL A 238 17.59 24.65 5.90
CA VAL A 238 17.10 25.93 6.46
C VAL A 238 15.92 25.72 7.40
N ILE A 239 14.92 24.92 7.01
CA ILE A 239 13.73 24.67 7.83
C ILE A 239 14.10 23.87 9.10
N GLN A 240 14.96 22.86 8.97
CA GLN A 240 15.46 22.06 10.08
C GLN A 240 16.23 22.91 11.10
N ASN A 241 17.28 23.62 10.67
CA ASN A 241 18.09 24.44 11.57
C ASN A 241 17.30 25.58 12.24
N THR A 242 16.27 26.11 11.56
CA THR A 242 15.37 27.11 12.14
C THR A 242 14.64 26.58 13.38
N SER A 243 14.16 25.33 13.32
CA SER A 243 13.50 24.65 14.45
C SER A 243 14.47 24.28 15.56
N ASP A 244 15.64 23.75 15.21
CA ASP A 244 16.63 23.32 16.20
C ASP A 244 17.19 24.49 17.03
N LEU A 245 17.28 25.69 16.43
CA LEU A 245 17.60 26.94 17.13
C LEU A 245 16.40 27.53 17.92
N VAL A 246 15.16 27.28 17.51
CA VAL A 246 13.95 27.69 18.23
C VAL A 246 13.81 26.95 19.57
N ASN A 247 14.09 25.65 19.57
CA ASN A 247 14.02 24.79 20.77
C ASN A 247 15.04 25.20 21.86
N GLN A 248 15.89 26.19 21.60
CA GLN A 248 16.90 26.74 22.51
C GLN A 248 16.57 28.17 23.00
N GLY A 249 15.42 28.75 22.61
CA GLY A 249 15.14 30.17 22.81
C GLY A 249 13.77 30.52 23.43
N ASN A 250 13.72 31.62 24.18
CA ASN A 250 12.52 32.16 24.84
C ASN A 250 11.35 32.56 23.90
N ILE A 251 11.52 32.39 22.59
CA ILE A 251 10.55 32.79 21.56
C ILE A 251 9.25 31.97 21.64
N LEU A 252 9.35 30.69 22.00
CA LEU A 252 8.21 29.77 22.19
C LEU A 252 7.19 30.32 23.21
N THR A 253 7.66 30.83 24.34
CA THR A 253 6.84 31.44 25.40
C THR A 253 6.13 32.72 24.95
N GLN A 254 6.76 33.50 24.06
CA GLN A 254 6.15 34.72 23.52
C GLN A 254 5.01 34.38 22.55
N ILE A 255 5.22 33.40 21.66
CA ILE A 255 4.22 32.98 20.67
C ILE A 255 3.06 32.24 21.36
N ALA A 256 3.32 31.40 22.36
CA ALA A 256 2.27 30.76 23.17
C ALA A 256 1.28 31.79 23.74
N LYS A 257 1.80 32.89 24.28
CA LYS A 257 1.03 34.00 24.81
C LYS A 257 0.28 34.81 23.74
N GLN A 258 0.86 35.01 22.55
CA GLN A 258 0.20 35.73 21.44
C GLN A 258 -0.87 34.89 20.73
N ALA A 259 -0.65 33.59 20.59
CA ALA A 259 -1.53 32.68 19.89
C ALA A 259 -2.63 32.08 20.78
N SER A 260 -2.56 32.25 22.11
CA SER A 260 -3.46 31.62 23.08
C SER A 260 -3.43 30.09 23.02
N THR A 261 -2.23 29.52 23.13
CA THR A 261 -1.97 28.06 23.16
C THR A 261 -0.86 27.73 24.15
N SER A 262 -0.64 26.46 24.50
CA SER A 262 0.49 26.05 25.34
C SER A 262 1.83 26.14 24.58
N VAL A 263 2.93 26.26 25.33
CA VAL A 263 4.30 26.16 24.80
C VAL A 263 4.54 24.77 24.20
N GLU A 264 4.16 23.72 24.94
CA GLU A 264 4.16 22.30 24.52
C GLU A 264 3.50 22.06 23.16
N ASN A 265 2.36 22.71 22.89
CA ASN A 265 1.69 22.62 21.59
C ASN A 265 2.56 23.22 20.47
N ILE A 266 3.26 24.34 20.72
CA ILE A 266 4.12 24.99 19.71
C ILE A 266 5.40 24.18 19.50
N GLU A 267 6.03 23.69 20.57
CA GLU A 267 7.16 22.76 20.49
C GLU A 267 6.79 21.54 19.65
N THR A 268 5.61 20.95 19.90
CA THR A 268 5.07 19.83 19.11
C THR A 268 4.86 20.21 17.64
N MET A 269 4.31 21.41 17.34
CA MET A 269 4.17 21.89 15.96
C MET A 269 5.52 22.03 15.25
N VAL A 270 6.49 22.68 15.92
CA VAL A 270 7.83 22.98 15.39
C VAL A 270 8.63 21.70 15.14
N GLN A 271 8.56 20.73 16.05
CA GLN A 271 9.19 19.41 15.89
C GLN A 271 8.54 18.59 14.76
N ASN A 272 7.20 18.57 14.65
CA ASN A 272 6.51 17.86 13.57
C ASN A 272 6.73 18.53 12.20
N ILE A 273 6.96 19.85 12.14
CA ILE A 273 7.43 20.51 10.91
C ILE A 273 8.82 19.97 10.55
N SER A 274 9.78 20.00 11.47
CA SER A 274 11.15 19.50 11.22
C SER A 274 11.19 18.05 10.76
N GLN A 275 10.54 17.12 11.46
CA GLN A 275 10.51 15.70 11.08
C GLN A 275 9.97 15.47 9.66
N VAL A 276 9.15 16.38 9.14
CA VAL A 276 8.58 16.32 7.78
C VAL A 276 9.49 16.92 6.70
N PHE A 277 10.47 17.77 7.05
CA PHE A 277 11.48 18.30 6.11
C PHE A 277 12.87 17.66 6.29
N GLY A 278 13.18 17.09 7.46
CA GLY A 278 14.49 16.53 7.81
C GLY A 278 14.86 15.23 7.08
N GLN A 279 13.91 14.59 6.39
CA GLN A 279 14.16 13.44 5.50
C GLN A 279 14.86 13.89 4.19
N THR A 280 16.07 14.42 4.32
CA THR A 280 16.91 14.78 3.18
C THR A 280 17.61 13.56 2.62
N GLU A 281 17.49 13.36 1.30
CA GLU A 281 18.24 12.34 0.58
C GLU A 281 19.72 12.72 0.54
N GLN A 282 20.53 12.10 1.41
CA GLN A 282 21.96 12.34 1.49
C GLN A 282 22.66 12.03 0.15
N SER A 283 23.69 12.80 -0.18
CA SER A 283 24.54 12.51 -1.33
C SER A 283 25.36 11.23 -1.14
N ILE A 284 25.95 10.70 -2.21
CA ILE A 284 26.89 9.57 -2.09
C ILE A 284 28.04 9.97 -1.17
N ILE A 285 28.65 11.14 -1.39
CA ILE A 285 29.77 11.62 -0.58
C ILE A 285 29.39 11.73 0.90
N GLN A 286 28.23 12.30 1.25
CA GLN A 286 27.78 12.41 2.65
C GLN A 286 27.55 11.05 3.32
N THR A 287 27.06 10.07 2.56
CA THR A 287 26.81 8.70 3.06
C THR A 287 28.13 7.95 3.29
N VAL A 288 29.09 8.12 2.37
CA VAL A 288 30.43 7.52 2.43
C VAL A 288 31.32 8.20 3.49
N GLU A 289 31.18 9.51 3.72
CA GLU A 289 31.88 10.27 4.78
C GLU A 289 31.48 9.80 6.18
N GLN A 290 30.19 9.54 6.40
CA GLN A 290 29.68 8.95 7.65
C GLN A 290 30.23 7.54 7.90
N ALA A 291 30.42 6.73 6.83
CA ALA A 291 30.90 5.36 6.94
C ALA A 291 32.43 5.23 7.09
N ASN A 292 33.23 6.17 6.56
CA ASN A 292 34.69 6.03 6.46
C ASN A 292 35.49 7.08 7.25
N HIS A 293 34.85 8.14 7.75
CA HIS A 293 35.52 9.28 8.41
C HIS A 293 36.61 9.98 7.55
N VAL A 294 36.54 9.83 6.23
CA VAL A 294 37.38 10.53 5.25
C VAL A 294 36.61 11.76 4.75
N SER A 295 37.28 12.91 4.67
CA SER A 295 36.62 14.17 4.32
C SER A 295 36.09 14.22 2.89
N SER A 296 34.93 14.85 2.70
CA SER A 296 34.23 15.06 1.42
C SER A 296 35.17 15.30 0.20
N PRO A 297 36.11 16.26 0.21
CA PRO A 297 36.98 16.51 -0.95
C PRO A 297 37.97 15.37 -1.26
N LYS A 298 38.41 14.62 -0.24
CA LYS A 298 39.23 13.43 -0.44
C LYS A 298 38.39 12.29 -1.03
N LEU A 299 37.15 12.11 -0.57
CA LEU A 299 36.24 11.10 -1.14
C LEU A 299 35.98 11.35 -2.62
N GLU A 300 35.67 12.59 -3.00
CA GLU A 300 35.50 12.97 -4.40
C GLU A 300 36.78 12.66 -5.22
N SER A 301 37.96 12.98 -4.70
CA SER A 301 39.24 12.67 -5.36
C SER A 301 39.49 11.16 -5.48
N ILE A 302 39.22 10.36 -4.44
CA ILE A 302 39.40 8.90 -4.42
C ILE A 302 38.47 8.24 -5.46
N ILE A 303 37.18 8.51 -5.36
CA ILE A 303 36.15 7.92 -6.22
C ILE A 303 36.40 8.32 -7.69
N SER A 304 36.71 9.60 -7.93
CA SER A 304 37.02 10.09 -9.28
C SER A 304 38.33 9.52 -9.84
N THR A 305 39.37 9.35 -9.01
CA THR A 305 40.65 8.76 -9.46
C THR A 305 40.45 7.30 -9.83
N VAL A 306 39.80 6.50 -8.98
CA VAL A 306 39.63 5.06 -9.22
C VAL A 306 38.68 4.80 -10.38
N ILE A 307 37.48 5.39 -10.40
CA ILE A 307 36.47 5.08 -11.43
C ILE A 307 36.96 5.48 -12.81
N ASN A 308 37.55 6.66 -12.99
CA ASN A 308 38.06 7.07 -14.29
C ASN A 308 39.30 6.27 -14.71
N THR A 309 40.22 5.93 -13.78
CA THR A 309 41.38 5.06 -14.11
C THR A 309 40.94 3.66 -14.51
N THR A 310 39.93 3.10 -13.85
CA THR A 310 39.38 1.77 -14.17
C THR A 310 38.55 1.80 -15.47
N ALA A 311 37.82 2.89 -15.76
CA ALA A 311 37.12 3.09 -17.02
C ALA A 311 38.05 3.25 -18.23
N ASN A 312 39.28 3.73 -18.00
CA ASN A 312 40.34 3.85 -19.01
C ASN A 312 41.10 2.53 -19.28
N ASN A 313 40.76 1.42 -18.62
CA ASN A 313 41.47 0.14 -18.77
C ASN A 313 40.92 -0.68 -19.95
N PRO A 314 41.72 -1.00 -21.00
CA PRO A 314 41.21 -1.68 -22.21
C PRO A 314 40.62 -3.06 -21.97
N THR A 315 41.12 -3.82 -20.98
CA THR A 315 40.58 -5.14 -20.64
C THR A 315 39.19 -5.01 -20.02
N ILE A 316 39.00 -4.02 -19.15
CA ILE A 316 37.73 -3.76 -18.47
C ILE A 316 36.71 -3.16 -19.44
N GLN A 317 37.14 -2.25 -20.32
CA GLN A 317 36.32 -1.75 -21.45
C GLN A 317 35.83 -2.91 -22.32
N SER A 318 36.72 -3.83 -22.72
CA SER A 318 36.37 -5.00 -23.53
C SER A 318 35.34 -5.92 -22.84
N GLN A 319 35.46 -6.11 -21.53
CA GLN A 319 34.51 -6.90 -20.73
C GLN A 319 33.15 -6.21 -20.63
N ILE A 320 33.11 -4.91 -20.30
CA ILE A 320 31.86 -4.14 -20.21
C ILE A 320 31.15 -4.11 -21.58
N GLN A 321 31.91 -3.98 -22.67
CA GLN A 321 31.37 -4.04 -24.03
C GLN A 321 30.73 -5.41 -24.35
N GLN A 322 31.36 -6.52 -23.94
CA GLN A 322 30.81 -7.86 -24.15
C GLN A 322 29.56 -8.14 -23.30
N VAL A 323 29.52 -7.67 -22.05
CA VAL A 323 28.42 -7.99 -21.12
C VAL A 323 27.23 -7.02 -21.28
N HIS A 324 27.48 -5.71 -21.33
CA HIS A 324 26.42 -4.69 -21.28
C HIS A 324 26.09 -4.08 -22.65
N ASN A 325 26.83 -4.45 -23.72
CA ASN A 325 26.70 -3.91 -25.07
C ASN A 325 26.75 -2.36 -25.08
N LEU A 326 27.88 -1.82 -24.61
CA LEU A 326 28.23 -0.40 -24.61
C LEU A 326 29.60 -0.20 -25.29
N ASN A 327 29.78 0.87 -26.05
CA ASN A 327 31.08 1.21 -26.64
C ASN A 327 31.97 1.99 -25.67
N GLU A 328 33.27 2.09 -25.96
CA GLU A 328 34.25 2.81 -25.13
C GLU A 328 33.80 4.22 -24.76
N SER A 329 33.32 5.02 -25.72
CA SER A 329 32.86 6.40 -25.49
C SER A 329 31.69 6.47 -24.50
N GLN A 330 30.76 5.51 -24.57
CA GLN A 330 29.66 5.37 -23.61
C GLN A 330 30.18 5.04 -22.19
N ILE A 331 31.17 4.16 -22.07
CA ILE A 331 31.76 3.77 -20.78
C ILE A 331 32.47 4.97 -20.12
N HIS A 332 33.30 5.71 -20.87
CA HIS A 332 33.92 6.94 -20.38
C HIS A 332 32.88 8.00 -20.01
N SER A 333 31.81 8.15 -20.81
CA SER A 333 30.73 9.11 -20.54
C SER A 333 29.98 8.79 -19.24
N ILE A 334 29.73 7.51 -18.95
CA ILE A 334 29.16 7.07 -17.66
C ILE A 334 30.10 7.40 -16.50
N ALA A 335 31.38 7.04 -16.62
CA ALA A 335 32.39 7.26 -15.57
C ALA A 335 32.57 8.75 -15.25
N GLN A 336 32.70 9.59 -16.29
CA GLN A 336 32.86 11.03 -16.17
C GLN A 336 31.59 11.68 -15.60
N SER A 337 30.40 11.36 -16.14
CA SER A 337 29.14 11.91 -15.63
C SER A 337 28.87 11.49 -14.19
N PHE A 338 29.11 10.22 -13.82
CA PHE A 338 28.96 9.76 -12.44
C PHE A 338 29.88 10.53 -11.49
N THR A 339 31.16 10.63 -11.84
CA THR A 339 32.17 11.30 -10.99
C THR A 339 31.97 12.83 -10.89
N GLN A 340 31.33 13.46 -11.88
CA GLN A 340 30.92 14.87 -11.82
C GLN A 340 29.68 15.14 -10.96
N ASN A 341 28.84 14.14 -10.69
CA ASN A 341 27.57 14.30 -9.98
C ASN A 341 27.55 13.70 -8.56
N LEU A 342 28.69 13.28 -8.00
CA LEU A 342 28.80 12.60 -6.68
C LEU A 342 28.15 13.35 -5.50
N SER A 343 28.07 14.68 -5.60
CA SER A 343 27.46 15.57 -4.61
C SER A 343 25.93 15.65 -4.70
N GLN A 344 25.29 15.06 -5.72
CA GLN A 344 23.84 14.95 -5.85
C GLN A 344 23.24 13.89 -4.92
N PRO A 345 21.91 13.92 -4.64
CA PRO A 345 21.22 12.86 -3.93
C PRO A 345 21.51 11.47 -4.53
N SER A 346 21.79 10.52 -3.65
CA SER A 346 22.16 9.13 -4.02
C SER A 346 21.08 8.40 -4.83
N THR A 347 19.82 8.82 -4.74
CA THR A 347 18.67 8.36 -5.51
C THR A 347 18.52 9.03 -6.88
N GLU A 348 18.97 10.28 -7.03
CA GLU A 348 18.86 11.05 -8.28
C GLU A 348 20.04 10.77 -9.23
N ILE A 349 21.23 10.47 -8.72
CA ILE A 349 22.48 10.43 -9.53
C ILE A 349 22.44 9.49 -10.74
N ILE A 350 21.89 8.28 -10.65
CA ILE A 350 21.76 7.37 -11.81
C ILE A 350 20.75 7.89 -12.84
N ASN A 351 19.72 8.61 -12.41
CA ASN A 351 18.81 9.31 -13.32
C ASN A 351 19.55 10.44 -14.04
N THR A 352 20.38 11.22 -13.32
CA THR A 352 21.21 12.28 -13.91
C THR A 352 22.21 11.72 -14.93
N VAL A 353 22.94 10.65 -14.60
CA VAL A 353 23.90 10.03 -15.53
C VAL A 353 23.19 9.42 -16.74
N SER A 354 22.06 8.74 -16.54
CA SER A 354 21.22 8.22 -17.63
C SER A 354 20.75 9.34 -18.57
N ASN A 355 20.27 10.46 -18.03
CA ASN A 355 19.82 11.62 -18.80
C ASN A 355 20.97 12.35 -19.51
N GLN A 356 22.15 12.46 -18.89
CA GLN A 356 23.33 13.13 -19.47
C GLN A 356 24.02 12.29 -20.56
N THR A 357 23.98 10.96 -20.46
CA THR A 357 24.63 10.05 -21.42
C THR A 357 23.69 9.48 -22.49
N GLY A 358 22.37 9.56 -22.27
CA GLY A 358 21.37 8.89 -23.12
C GLY A 358 21.32 7.37 -22.97
N ILE A 359 21.93 6.82 -21.91
CA ILE A 359 22.05 5.37 -21.67
C ILE A 359 21.03 4.94 -20.60
N GLU A 360 20.46 3.75 -20.77
CA GLU A 360 19.45 3.17 -19.88
C GLU A 360 19.94 3.03 -18.43
N LYS A 361 19.08 3.40 -17.47
CA LYS A 361 19.39 3.47 -16.03
C LYS A 361 20.03 2.19 -15.47
N GLU A 362 19.55 1.01 -15.87
CA GLU A 362 20.10 -0.25 -15.37
C GLU A 362 21.51 -0.49 -15.91
N LYS A 363 21.76 -0.27 -17.20
CA LYS A 363 23.12 -0.33 -17.78
C LYS A 363 24.08 0.66 -17.12
N VAL A 364 23.60 1.83 -16.71
CA VAL A 364 24.38 2.82 -15.95
C VAL A 364 24.71 2.28 -14.53
N LYS A 365 23.71 1.75 -13.80
CA LYS A 365 23.88 1.10 -12.48
C LYS A 365 24.88 -0.06 -12.55
N GLU A 366 24.68 -0.97 -13.51
CA GLU A 366 25.56 -2.11 -13.80
C GLU A 366 27.00 -1.67 -14.12
N THR A 367 27.17 -0.71 -15.05
CA THR A 367 28.51 -0.25 -15.48
C THR A 367 29.29 0.38 -14.33
N ILE A 368 28.66 1.23 -13.52
CA ILE A 368 29.33 1.87 -12.38
C ILE A 368 29.69 0.81 -11.33
N THR A 369 28.79 -0.14 -11.05
CA THR A 369 29.05 -1.28 -10.15
C THR A 369 30.20 -2.15 -10.67
N TYR A 370 30.27 -2.42 -11.98
CA TYR A 370 31.36 -3.18 -12.59
C TYR A 370 32.70 -2.44 -12.48
N LEU A 371 32.72 -1.12 -12.74
CA LEU A 371 33.92 -0.28 -12.62
C LEU A 371 34.44 -0.17 -11.18
N ILE A 372 33.56 -0.13 -10.18
CA ILE A 372 33.96 -0.14 -8.77
C ILE A 372 34.50 -1.52 -8.37
N ASN A 373 33.78 -2.60 -8.70
CA ASN A 373 34.14 -3.97 -8.30
C ASN A 373 35.38 -4.52 -9.01
N ASN A 374 35.72 -4.02 -10.21
CA ASN A 374 36.92 -4.40 -10.96
C ASN A 374 38.08 -3.39 -10.82
N ALA A 375 38.05 -2.52 -9.81
CA ALA A 375 39.15 -1.62 -9.50
C ALA A 375 40.43 -2.42 -9.16
N GLN A 376 41.38 -2.42 -10.08
CA GLN A 376 42.61 -3.21 -9.95
C GLN A 376 43.44 -2.78 -8.72
N SER A 377 44.09 -3.74 -8.06
CA SER A 377 44.91 -3.50 -6.87
C SER A 377 45.94 -2.38 -7.08
N ASP A 378 46.58 -2.33 -8.23
CA ASP A 378 47.50 -1.27 -8.65
C ASP A 378 46.88 0.14 -8.61
N THR A 379 45.62 0.27 -9.04
CA THR A 379 44.87 1.54 -9.06
C THR A 379 44.51 1.97 -7.64
N VAL A 380 44.08 1.02 -6.80
CA VAL A 380 43.80 1.24 -5.37
C VAL A 380 45.09 1.66 -4.63
N GLN A 381 46.20 0.95 -4.86
CA GLN A 381 47.52 1.22 -4.28
C GLN A 381 48.03 2.63 -4.66
N LYS A 382 47.97 2.99 -5.95
CA LYS A 382 48.38 4.31 -6.45
C LYS A 382 47.50 5.44 -5.88
N THR A 383 46.19 5.20 -5.73
CA THR A 383 45.26 6.17 -5.13
C THR A 383 45.55 6.36 -3.64
N ALA A 384 45.80 5.28 -2.90
CA ALA A 384 46.17 5.33 -1.48
C ALA A 384 47.47 6.14 -1.26
N THR A 385 48.49 5.92 -2.08
CA THR A 385 49.73 6.72 -2.07
C THR A 385 49.50 8.19 -2.42
N LYS A 386 48.68 8.48 -3.46
CA LYS A 386 48.35 9.85 -3.91
C LYS A 386 47.64 10.66 -2.82
N GLU A 387 46.66 10.05 -2.16
CA GLU A 387 45.79 10.73 -1.18
C GLU A 387 46.33 10.68 0.26
N ASN A 388 47.48 10.01 0.47
CA ASN A 388 48.13 9.76 1.75
C ASN A 388 47.17 9.13 2.78
N ILE A 389 46.64 7.95 2.43
CA ILE A 389 45.71 7.13 3.23
C ILE A 389 46.01 5.63 3.06
N GLY A 390 45.37 4.78 3.87
CA GLY A 390 45.51 3.32 3.78
C GLY A 390 44.83 2.74 2.53
N VAL A 391 45.39 1.65 2.00
CA VAL A 391 44.77 0.85 0.92
C VAL A 391 43.39 0.33 1.37
N GLU A 392 43.29 -0.14 2.62
CA GLU A 392 42.03 -0.56 3.23
C GLU A 392 40.97 0.56 3.25
N THR A 393 41.40 1.81 3.49
CA THR A 393 40.52 2.99 3.46
C THR A 393 39.98 3.24 2.06
N VAL A 394 40.82 3.13 1.02
CA VAL A 394 40.37 3.25 -0.39
C VAL A 394 39.37 2.13 -0.72
N THR A 395 39.67 0.89 -0.34
CA THR A 395 38.77 -0.26 -0.55
C THR A 395 37.43 -0.09 0.16
N SER A 396 37.43 0.42 1.40
CA SER A 396 36.21 0.68 2.18
C SER A 396 35.38 1.82 1.56
N VAL A 397 36.03 2.89 1.08
CA VAL A 397 35.37 3.98 0.33
C VAL A 397 34.72 3.46 -0.95
N LEU A 398 35.39 2.60 -1.70
CA LEU A 398 34.85 1.97 -2.92
C LEU A 398 33.66 1.05 -2.59
N HIS A 399 33.81 0.19 -1.57
CA HIS A 399 32.74 -0.72 -1.14
C HIS A 399 31.48 0.04 -0.71
N SER A 400 31.61 1.01 0.21
CA SER A 400 30.50 1.84 0.68
C SER A 400 29.90 2.75 -0.41
N THR A 401 30.69 3.15 -1.42
CA THR A 401 30.17 3.80 -2.64
C THR A 401 29.27 2.84 -3.43
N SER A 402 29.74 1.61 -3.68
CA SER A 402 28.97 0.58 -4.36
C SER A 402 27.70 0.20 -3.58
N GLU A 403 27.79 0.06 -2.26
CA GLU A 403 26.63 -0.19 -1.40
C GLU A 403 25.64 0.97 -1.42
N THR A 404 26.09 2.23 -1.40
CA THR A 404 25.18 3.39 -1.44
C THR A 404 24.38 3.43 -2.74
N ILE A 405 25.01 3.07 -3.86
CA ILE A 405 24.34 2.92 -5.17
C ILE A 405 23.35 1.75 -5.12
N PHE A 406 23.80 0.57 -4.72
CA PHE A 406 23.01 -0.66 -4.81
C PHE A 406 21.84 -0.69 -3.81
N GLN A 407 22.08 -0.34 -2.55
CA GLN A 407 21.07 -0.40 -1.48
C GLN A 407 19.98 0.66 -1.63
N ARG A 408 20.29 1.90 -2.09
CA ARG A 408 19.28 2.99 -2.14
C ARG A 408 18.45 3.04 -3.42
N LEU A 409 18.93 2.50 -4.54
CA LEU A 409 18.14 2.51 -5.79
C LEU A 409 17.02 1.46 -5.79
N ASP A 410 17.26 0.32 -5.13
CA ASP A 410 16.26 -0.72 -4.98
C ASP A 410 15.36 -0.48 -3.73
N GLN A 411 15.76 0.45 -2.84
CA GLN A 411 14.92 1.02 -1.79
C GLN A 411 14.21 2.31 -2.24
N LYS A 412 13.22 2.18 -3.13
CA LYS A 412 12.28 3.29 -3.39
C LYS A 412 11.53 3.67 -2.11
N ILE A 413 11.50 4.96 -1.78
CA ILE A 413 10.91 5.48 -0.55
C ILE A 413 9.39 5.21 -0.54
N VAL A 414 8.98 4.26 0.28
CA VAL A 414 7.63 4.12 0.82
C VAL A 414 7.70 4.55 2.29
N LYS A 415 6.81 5.44 2.71
CA LYS A 415 6.82 6.03 4.05
C LYS A 415 6.63 4.92 5.11
N PRO A 416 7.46 4.85 6.17
CA PRO A 416 7.28 3.88 7.24
C PRO A 416 5.89 3.94 7.87
N VAL A 417 5.33 2.77 8.19
CA VAL A 417 3.92 2.55 8.58
C VAL A 417 3.54 3.20 9.94
N TYR A 418 4.50 3.78 10.65
CA TYR A 418 4.38 4.24 12.03
C TYR A 418 3.32 5.32 12.31
N GLN A 419 2.77 6.00 11.30
CA GLN A 419 1.77 7.05 11.50
C GLN A 419 0.37 6.56 11.93
N ILE A 420 0.06 5.25 11.86
CA ILE A 420 -1.26 4.73 12.28
C ILE A 420 -1.31 4.32 13.75
N ILE A 421 -0.16 4.07 14.41
CA ILE A 421 -0.12 3.59 15.80
C ILE A 421 0.63 4.58 16.72
N GLU A 422 0.10 5.80 16.78
CA GLU A 422 0.39 6.78 17.84
C GLU A 422 -0.77 6.84 18.88
N GLU A 423 -1.98 6.37 18.53
CA GLU A 423 -3.18 6.47 19.37
C GLU A 423 -3.22 5.48 20.56
N SER A 424 -2.61 4.29 20.45
CA SER A 424 -2.70 3.24 21.48
C SER A 424 -1.71 3.42 22.65
N THR A 425 -0.49 3.89 22.38
CA THR A 425 0.64 3.88 23.34
C THR A 425 0.87 5.22 24.04
N LYS A 426 0.50 6.34 23.39
CA LYS A 426 0.92 7.71 23.74
C LYS A 426 2.45 7.90 23.80
N ILE A 427 3.20 7.15 23.00
CA ILE A 427 4.67 7.23 22.95
C ILE A 427 5.12 7.70 21.55
N PRO A 428 6.01 8.71 21.44
CA PRO A 428 6.55 9.16 20.16
C PRO A 428 7.26 8.05 19.37
N ILE A 429 7.16 8.05 18.05
CA ILE A 429 7.66 6.98 17.16
C ILE A 429 9.14 6.65 17.40
N GLU A 430 10.02 7.65 17.51
CA GLU A 430 11.45 7.45 17.80
C GLU A 430 11.68 6.73 19.13
N LYS A 431 10.85 7.05 20.13
CA LYS A 431 10.84 6.40 21.44
C LYS A 431 10.29 4.97 21.36
N GLN A 432 9.29 4.70 20.51
CA GLN A 432 8.84 3.33 20.23
C GLN A 432 9.95 2.49 19.58
N ILE A 433 10.70 3.04 18.61
CA ILE A 433 11.85 2.36 18.00
C ILE A 433 12.97 2.09 19.03
N SER A 434 13.25 3.05 19.92
CA SER A 434 14.18 2.86 21.04
C SER A 434 13.72 1.72 21.95
N VAL A 435 12.44 1.70 22.35
CA VAL A 435 11.84 0.63 23.17
C VAL A 435 11.99 -0.74 22.51
N ILE A 436 11.73 -0.88 21.21
CA ILE A 436 11.94 -2.15 20.50
C ILE A 436 13.42 -2.54 20.50
N LYS A 437 14.32 -1.60 20.20
CA LYS A 437 15.78 -1.83 20.18
C LYS A 437 16.30 -2.29 21.54
N ASN A 438 15.91 -1.61 22.62
CA ASN A 438 16.31 -1.97 23.98
C ASN A 438 15.62 -3.26 24.45
N PHE A 439 14.36 -3.51 24.12
CA PHE A 439 13.69 -4.79 24.39
C PHE A 439 14.44 -5.97 23.78
N PHE A 440 14.86 -5.86 22.51
CA PHE A 440 15.66 -6.88 21.84
C PHE A 440 17.06 -7.00 22.44
N GLN A 441 17.74 -5.88 22.73
CA GLN A 441 19.08 -5.91 23.33
C GLN A 441 19.07 -6.49 24.75
N VAL A 442 18.00 -6.28 25.52
CA VAL A 442 17.75 -6.95 26.81
C VAL A 442 17.44 -8.43 26.57
N ALA A 443 16.52 -8.78 25.68
CA ALA A 443 16.15 -10.18 25.40
C ALA A 443 17.36 -11.09 25.07
N LEU A 444 18.35 -10.56 24.36
CA LEU A 444 19.57 -11.30 24.02
C LEU A 444 20.48 -11.59 25.23
N THR A 445 20.31 -10.95 26.40
CA THR A 445 21.12 -11.28 27.60
C THR A 445 20.59 -12.49 28.38
N TYR A 446 19.34 -12.91 28.15
CA TYR A 446 18.68 -13.98 28.92
C TYR A 446 18.91 -15.36 28.25
N PRO A 447 19.70 -16.29 28.86
CA PRO A 447 20.11 -17.52 28.19
C PRO A 447 18.95 -18.49 27.87
N ALA A 448 17.86 -18.43 28.64
CA ALA A 448 16.65 -19.20 28.38
C ALA A 448 16.00 -18.82 27.04
N ILE A 449 15.98 -17.53 26.71
CA ILE A 449 15.41 -17.00 25.46
C ILE A 449 16.24 -17.47 24.26
N GLN A 450 17.57 -17.32 24.34
CA GLN A 450 18.49 -17.85 23.31
C GLN A 450 18.31 -19.37 23.10
N THR A 451 18.14 -20.13 24.18
CA THR A 451 17.99 -21.59 24.13
C THR A 451 16.70 -22.01 23.45
N GLN A 452 15.58 -21.36 23.77
CA GLN A 452 14.28 -21.64 23.14
C GLN A 452 14.25 -21.25 21.65
N ILE A 453 14.82 -20.10 21.26
CA ILE A 453 14.92 -19.69 19.85
C ILE A 453 15.79 -20.68 19.07
N LYS A 454 16.91 -21.13 19.64
CA LYS A 454 17.79 -22.17 19.04
C LYS A 454 17.03 -23.48 18.80
N GLN A 455 16.22 -23.92 19.77
CA GLN A 455 15.39 -25.12 19.65
C GLN A 455 14.28 -24.97 18.59
N SER A 456 13.62 -23.83 18.50
CA SER A 456 12.47 -23.63 17.60
C SER A 456 12.84 -23.24 16.16
N THR A 457 14.07 -22.78 15.92
CA THR A 457 14.52 -22.29 14.59
C THR A 457 15.71 -23.06 14.00
N GLY A 458 16.43 -23.86 14.79
CA GLY A 458 17.62 -24.59 14.36
C GLY A 458 18.86 -23.73 14.12
N LEU A 459 18.79 -22.43 14.38
CA LEU A 459 19.90 -21.48 14.19
C LEU A 459 20.79 -21.39 15.43
N ASN A 460 22.08 -21.12 15.23
CA ASN A 460 23.03 -20.96 16.33
C ASN A 460 22.94 -19.56 16.98
N THR A 461 23.50 -19.40 18.18
CA THR A 461 23.44 -18.16 18.96
C THR A 461 23.95 -16.94 18.19
N ASN A 462 25.03 -17.08 17.41
CA ASN A 462 25.59 -15.97 16.63
C ASN A 462 24.64 -15.58 15.49
N GLN A 463 23.97 -16.54 14.85
CA GLN A 463 22.95 -16.28 13.83
C GLN A 463 21.73 -15.57 14.43
N VAL A 464 21.27 -15.99 15.62
CA VAL A 464 20.15 -15.34 16.33
C VAL A 464 20.51 -13.90 16.74
N ASN A 465 21.70 -13.69 17.28
CA ASN A 465 22.21 -12.36 17.64
C ASN A 465 22.33 -11.46 16.40
N ASN A 466 22.89 -11.96 15.30
CA ASN A 466 23.05 -11.21 14.05
C ASN A 466 21.68 -10.84 13.45
N ILE A 467 20.69 -11.74 13.48
CA ILE A 467 19.31 -11.41 13.06
C ILE A 467 18.72 -10.32 13.93
N ALA A 468 18.80 -10.43 15.26
CA ALA A 468 18.22 -9.45 16.17
C ALA A 468 18.90 -8.07 16.09
N GLN A 469 20.22 -8.03 15.94
CA GLN A 469 20.99 -6.80 15.75
C GLN A 469 20.70 -6.15 14.38
N SER A 470 20.73 -6.93 13.30
CA SER A 470 20.38 -6.45 11.95
C SER A 470 18.92 -5.96 11.91
N PHE A 471 17.97 -6.69 12.52
CA PHE A 471 16.56 -6.30 12.55
C PHE A 471 16.37 -4.97 13.29
N THR A 472 16.98 -4.81 14.46
CA THR A 472 16.92 -3.56 15.23
C THR A 472 17.64 -2.37 14.56
N GLN A 473 18.69 -2.63 13.77
CA GLN A 473 19.34 -1.61 12.92
C GLN A 473 18.46 -1.18 11.74
N ASN A 474 17.60 -2.06 11.22
CA ASN A 474 16.73 -1.78 10.08
C ASN A 474 15.35 -1.19 10.47
N LEU A 475 14.97 -1.13 11.75
CA LEU A 475 13.67 -0.61 12.21
C LEU A 475 13.30 0.79 11.71
N SER A 476 14.29 1.65 11.44
CA SER A 476 14.05 3.01 10.91
C SER A 476 13.68 3.05 9.43
N GLN A 477 13.79 1.93 8.71
CA GLN A 477 13.53 1.82 7.27
C GLN A 477 12.08 1.36 7.00
N SER A 478 11.67 1.27 5.72
CA SER A 478 10.34 0.76 5.39
C SER A 478 10.14 -0.65 5.93
N SER A 479 9.01 -0.89 6.61
CA SER A 479 8.60 -2.19 7.13
C SER A 479 8.66 -3.30 6.06
N THR A 480 8.26 -3.00 4.82
CA THR A 480 8.35 -3.88 3.64
C THR A 480 9.76 -4.41 3.37
N ASN A 481 10.79 -3.68 3.79
CA ASN A 481 12.19 -3.97 3.51
C ASN A 481 12.96 -4.51 4.72
N VAL A 482 12.49 -4.37 5.96
CA VAL A 482 13.26 -4.81 7.15
C VAL A 482 13.63 -6.30 7.06
N VAL A 483 12.66 -7.19 6.79
CA VAL A 483 12.94 -8.63 6.63
C VAL A 483 13.82 -8.92 5.41
N ASN A 484 13.71 -8.13 4.33
CA ASN A 484 14.56 -8.27 3.14
C ASN A 484 16.01 -7.90 3.43
N ASN A 485 16.23 -6.76 4.08
CA ASN A 485 17.55 -6.26 4.45
C ASN A 485 18.24 -7.20 5.44
N VAL A 486 17.51 -7.71 6.44
CA VAL A 486 18.04 -8.70 7.39
C VAL A 486 18.40 -10.00 6.68
N SER A 487 17.62 -10.41 5.67
CA SER A 487 17.94 -11.59 4.84
C SER A 487 19.23 -11.40 4.06
N ASN A 488 19.40 -10.23 3.44
CA ASN A 488 20.61 -9.86 2.69
C ASN A 488 21.84 -9.72 3.61
N GLN A 489 21.70 -9.08 4.78
CA GLN A 489 22.79 -8.82 5.73
C GLN A 489 23.24 -10.06 6.51
N THR A 490 22.36 -11.04 6.72
CA THR A 490 22.69 -12.27 7.48
C THR A 490 22.90 -13.51 6.60
N GLY A 491 22.51 -13.47 5.33
CA GLY A 491 22.46 -14.64 4.44
C GLY A 491 21.40 -15.67 4.84
N ILE A 492 20.47 -15.32 5.73
CA ILE A 492 19.44 -16.22 6.27
C ILE A 492 18.10 -15.98 5.56
N GLU A 493 17.40 -17.07 5.28
CA GLU A 493 16.09 -17.09 4.61
C GLU A 493 15.03 -16.25 5.37
N LYS A 494 14.24 -15.47 4.62
CA LYS A 494 13.21 -14.55 5.15
C LYS A 494 12.25 -15.22 6.14
N GLU A 495 11.79 -16.44 5.87
CA GLU A 495 10.87 -17.17 6.76
C GLU A 495 11.55 -17.66 8.04
N LYS A 496 12.86 -17.91 8.04
CA LYS A 496 13.63 -18.20 9.25
C LYS A 496 13.83 -16.94 10.09
N ILE A 497 14.03 -15.78 9.45
CA ILE A 497 14.08 -14.47 10.12
C ILE A 497 12.73 -14.13 10.76
N LYS A 498 11.62 -14.22 10.02
CA LYS A 498 10.27 -14.02 10.57
C LYS A 498 10.06 -14.89 11.81
N LYS A 499 10.40 -16.19 11.73
CA LYS A 499 10.33 -17.12 12.87
C LYS A 499 11.21 -16.69 14.06
N VAL A 500 12.49 -16.37 13.86
CA VAL A 500 13.38 -15.90 14.93
C VAL A 500 12.79 -14.68 15.64
N VAL A 501 12.36 -13.67 14.88
CA VAL A 501 11.85 -12.41 15.45
C VAL A 501 10.51 -12.63 16.16
N SER A 502 9.59 -13.43 15.60
CA SER A 502 8.33 -13.79 16.25
C SER A 502 8.53 -14.63 17.52
N TYR A 503 9.48 -15.57 17.55
CA TYR A 503 9.81 -16.33 18.77
C TYR A 503 10.48 -15.44 19.82
N LEU A 504 11.40 -14.56 19.41
CA LEU A 504 12.05 -13.61 20.33
C LEU A 504 11.00 -12.72 21.01
N VAL A 505 10.04 -12.16 20.26
CA VAL A 505 8.90 -11.40 20.82
C VAL A 505 8.06 -12.27 21.75
N LYS A 506 7.55 -13.42 21.29
CA LYS A 506 6.64 -14.29 22.06
C LYS A 506 7.26 -14.77 23.37
N THR A 507 8.53 -15.18 23.34
CA THR A 507 9.25 -15.63 24.54
C THR A 507 9.55 -14.45 25.47
N SER A 508 10.03 -13.32 24.94
CA SER A 508 10.41 -12.15 25.76
C SER A 508 9.21 -11.52 26.47
N GLN A 509 8.02 -11.53 25.84
CA GLN A 509 6.77 -11.11 26.47
C GLN A 509 6.34 -11.97 27.68
N SER A 510 6.92 -13.17 27.87
CA SER A 510 6.66 -14.02 29.04
C SER A 510 7.62 -13.79 30.22
N VAL A 511 8.63 -12.92 30.06
CA VAL A 511 9.65 -12.65 31.08
C VAL A 511 9.42 -11.26 31.68
N GLN A 512 8.85 -11.19 32.88
CA GLN A 512 8.54 -9.90 33.52
C GLN A 512 9.78 -9.05 33.82
N ASP A 513 10.88 -9.66 34.27
CA ASP A 513 12.13 -8.92 34.57
C ASP A 513 12.71 -8.21 33.34
N LEU A 514 12.58 -8.80 32.15
CA LEU A 514 12.98 -8.22 30.87
C LEU A 514 12.11 -7.00 30.51
N ILE A 515 10.79 -7.11 30.70
CA ILE A 515 9.85 -6.01 30.44
C ILE A 515 10.15 -4.84 31.39
N LYS A 516 10.39 -5.14 32.68
CA LYS A 516 10.74 -4.19 33.72
C LYS A 516 12.11 -3.54 33.52
N GLU A 517 13.12 -4.29 33.11
CA GLU A 517 14.44 -3.76 32.75
C GLU A 517 14.36 -2.84 31.53
N THR A 518 13.57 -3.21 30.52
CA THR A 518 13.30 -2.38 29.33
C THR A 518 12.56 -1.09 29.71
N ALA A 519 11.49 -1.20 30.52
CA ALA A 519 10.70 -0.06 31.01
C ALA A 519 11.58 0.92 31.81
N THR A 520 12.48 0.39 32.66
CA THR A 520 13.43 1.18 33.45
C THR A 520 14.45 1.89 32.56
N LYS A 521 15.04 1.20 31.57
CA LYS A 521 15.99 1.79 30.59
C LYS A 521 15.34 2.87 29.74
N GLU A 522 14.06 2.73 29.43
CA GLU A 522 13.32 3.66 28.58
C GLU A 522 12.57 4.76 29.35
N ASN A 523 12.49 4.68 30.68
CA ASN A 523 11.68 5.58 31.52
C ASN A 523 10.21 5.64 31.07
N ILE A 524 9.61 4.47 30.81
CA ILE A 524 8.18 4.30 30.49
C ILE A 524 7.58 3.19 31.37
N LYS A 525 6.27 2.94 31.24
CA LYS A 525 5.62 1.86 32.00
C LYS A 525 5.80 0.47 31.36
N GLU A 526 5.67 -0.58 32.17
CA GLU A 526 5.75 -1.97 31.71
C GLU A 526 4.63 -2.31 30.70
N GLU A 527 3.40 -1.82 30.92
CA GLU A 527 2.29 -2.01 29.98
C GLU A 527 2.54 -1.30 28.64
N GLN A 528 3.28 -0.18 28.67
CA GLN A 528 3.65 0.55 27.46
C GLN A 528 4.74 -0.17 26.65
N VAL A 529 5.71 -0.84 27.30
CA VAL A 529 6.65 -1.75 26.60
C VAL A 529 5.87 -2.87 25.91
N ILE A 530 4.95 -3.52 26.64
CA ILE A 530 4.12 -4.61 26.09
C ILE A 530 3.31 -4.12 24.89
N GLN A 531 2.65 -2.95 24.98
CA GLN A 531 1.81 -2.41 23.91
C GLN A 531 2.64 -2.01 22.68
N VAL A 532 3.79 -1.34 22.84
CA VAL A 532 4.70 -1.01 21.71
C VAL A 532 5.15 -2.28 20.98
N ILE A 533 5.57 -3.31 21.71
CA ILE A 533 6.03 -4.58 21.12
C ILE A 533 4.86 -5.32 20.44
N LYS A 534 3.67 -5.34 21.06
CA LYS A 534 2.48 -5.98 20.53
C LYS A 534 1.98 -5.33 19.23
N ASP A 535 2.01 -4.00 19.16
CA ASP A 535 1.45 -3.27 18.03
C ASP A 535 2.44 -3.12 16.87
N GLN A 536 3.72 -2.83 17.15
CA GLN A 536 4.71 -2.53 16.10
C GLN A 536 5.34 -3.79 15.47
N MET A 537 5.60 -4.84 16.25
CA MET A 537 6.31 -6.02 15.73
C MET A 537 5.55 -6.76 14.62
N PRO A 538 4.21 -6.91 14.66
CA PRO A 538 3.47 -7.48 13.52
C PRO A 538 3.62 -6.67 12.24
N LEU A 539 3.67 -5.34 12.32
CA LEU A 539 3.84 -4.45 11.15
C LEU A 539 5.19 -4.64 10.48
N VAL A 540 6.27 -4.81 11.26
CA VAL A 540 7.63 -4.84 10.73
C VAL A 540 8.10 -6.25 10.36
N VAL A 541 7.61 -7.29 11.04
CA VAL A 541 7.88 -8.71 10.68
C VAL A 541 6.99 -9.17 9.52
N ASN A 542 5.75 -8.68 9.47
CA ASN A 542 4.77 -9.03 8.44
C ASN A 542 4.12 -7.77 7.83
N PRO A 543 4.89 -6.93 7.11
CA PRO A 543 4.39 -5.72 6.45
C PRO A 543 3.25 -6.04 5.45
N GLU A 544 3.37 -7.18 4.77
CA GLU A 544 2.35 -7.77 3.90
C GLU A 544 0.99 -7.94 4.60
N LYS A 545 0.97 -8.10 5.93
CA LYS A 545 -0.26 -8.27 6.71
C LYS A 545 -0.99 -6.96 7.08
N ASN A 546 -0.52 -5.75 6.73
CA ASN A 546 -1.12 -4.50 7.28
C ASN A 546 -1.28 -3.26 6.36
N ILE A 547 -0.95 -3.30 5.05
CA ILE A 547 -0.96 -2.09 4.19
C ILE A 547 -2.32 -1.37 4.07
N GLU A 548 -3.43 -2.08 4.25
CA GLU A 548 -4.80 -1.56 4.34
C GLU A 548 -4.95 -0.41 5.35
N GLN A 549 -4.11 -0.38 6.38
CA GLN A 549 -4.11 0.65 7.41
C GLN A 549 -3.62 2.02 6.88
N THR A 550 -2.79 2.06 5.83
CA THR A 550 -2.29 3.32 5.25
C THR A 550 -3.26 3.97 4.27
N VAL A 551 -4.34 3.28 3.88
CA VAL A 551 -5.35 3.80 2.94
C VAL A 551 -6.55 4.34 3.73
N GLY A 552 -6.68 5.67 3.75
CA GLY A 552 -7.85 6.36 4.29
C GLY A 552 -9.05 6.31 3.34
N ILE A 553 -10.27 6.29 3.89
CA ILE A 553 -11.50 6.39 3.09
C ILE A 553 -11.80 7.88 2.86
N PRO A 554 -11.87 8.38 1.60
CA PRO A 554 -12.19 9.77 1.31
C PRO A 554 -13.70 10.01 1.44
N ALA A 555 -14.07 11.26 1.72
CA ALA A 555 -15.47 11.65 1.92
C ALA A 555 -16.39 11.54 0.67
N SER A 556 -15.85 11.15 -0.50
CA SER A 556 -16.67 10.79 -1.68
C SER A 556 -17.23 9.37 -1.62
N ILE A 557 -16.72 8.51 -0.73
CA ILE A 557 -17.11 7.10 -0.58
C ILE A 557 -17.82 6.95 0.76
N SER A 558 -19.03 6.39 0.77
CA SER A 558 -19.71 6.10 2.04
C SER A 558 -19.11 4.85 2.70
N LEU A 559 -19.08 4.84 4.04
CA LEU A 559 -18.65 3.67 4.81
C LEU A 559 -19.50 2.44 4.45
N ASP A 560 -20.79 2.64 4.17
CA ASP A 560 -21.70 1.58 3.71
C ASP A 560 -21.22 0.95 2.40
N ASP A 561 -20.82 1.73 1.39
CA ASP A 561 -20.39 1.18 0.09
C ASP A 561 -19.05 0.42 0.24
N TYR A 562 -18.15 0.92 1.09
CA TYR A 562 -16.91 0.24 1.46
C TYR A 562 -17.15 -1.11 2.15
N GLU A 563 -17.97 -1.16 3.20
CA GLU A 563 -18.28 -2.41 3.92
C GLU A 563 -19.08 -3.39 3.05
N ASN A 564 -19.94 -2.91 2.14
CA ASN A 564 -20.62 -3.77 1.16
C ASN A 564 -19.62 -4.41 0.16
N VAL A 565 -18.60 -3.68 -0.33
CA VAL A 565 -17.54 -4.27 -1.16
C VAL A 565 -16.74 -5.32 -0.40
N LYS A 566 -16.37 -5.03 0.85
CA LYS A 566 -15.65 -5.96 1.73
C LYS A 566 -16.49 -7.21 2.01
N HIS A 567 -17.78 -7.08 2.27
CA HIS A 567 -18.70 -8.20 2.43
C HIS A 567 -18.82 -9.04 1.14
N MET A 568 -18.98 -8.41 -0.03
CA MET A 568 -19.02 -9.10 -1.31
C MET A 568 -17.74 -9.92 -1.57
N TRP A 569 -16.57 -9.34 -1.33
CA TRP A 569 -15.30 -10.06 -1.47
C TRP A 569 -15.13 -11.16 -0.43
N LYS A 570 -15.60 -10.97 0.81
CA LYS A 570 -15.59 -12.02 1.85
C LYS A 570 -16.43 -13.22 1.40
N GLU A 571 -17.64 -12.97 0.93
CA GLU A 571 -18.52 -14.00 0.37
C GLU A 571 -17.90 -14.71 -0.85
N GLN A 572 -17.24 -13.97 -1.75
CA GLN A 572 -16.51 -14.55 -2.89
C GLN A 572 -15.35 -15.45 -2.45
N TYR A 573 -14.52 -15.02 -1.49
CA TYR A 573 -13.42 -15.84 -0.97
C TYR A 573 -13.90 -17.09 -0.23
N ILE A 574 -15.07 -17.06 0.41
CA ILE A 574 -15.67 -18.24 1.10
C ILE A 574 -16.32 -19.19 0.08
N LYS A 575 -17.19 -18.67 -0.80
CA LYS A 575 -18.17 -19.46 -1.58
C LYS A 575 -17.90 -19.50 -3.09
N GLY A 576 -17.21 -18.51 -3.64
CA GLY A 576 -16.96 -18.35 -5.08
C GLY A 576 -16.06 -19.44 -5.68
N GLU A 577 -16.10 -19.57 -7.01
CA GLU A 577 -15.21 -20.47 -7.75
C GLU A 577 -13.73 -20.11 -7.49
N VAL A 578 -12.89 -21.13 -7.29
CA VAL A 578 -11.44 -20.92 -7.14
C VAL A 578 -10.81 -20.76 -8.54
N PRO A 579 -10.01 -19.72 -8.82
CA PRO A 579 -9.37 -19.52 -10.11
C PRO A 579 -8.19 -20.50 -10.29
N VAL A 580 -8.49 -21.73 -10.70
CA VAL A 580 -7.50 -22.80 -10.84
C VAL A 580 -6.48 -22.46 -11.92
N SER A 581 -5.19 -22.57 -11.58
CA SER A 581 -4.06 -22.34 -12.46
C SER A 581 -2.88 -23.25 -12.10
N SER A 582 -1.77 -23.15 -12.83
CA SER A 582 -0.50 -23.82 -12.47
C SER A 582 0.04 -23.43 -11.10
N THR A 583 -0.45 -22.36 -10.48
CA THR A 583 0.02 -21.88 -9.15
C THR A 583 -1.09 -21.70 -8.11
N ILE A 584 -2.36 -21.93 -8.47
CA ILE A 584 -3.51 -21.90 -7.57
C ILE A 584 -4.31 -23.19 -7.79
N GLN A 585 -4.30 -24.08 -6.80
CA GLN A 585 -5.03 -25.36 -6.82
C GLN A 585 -6.06 -25.44 -5.68
N SER A 586 -5.96 -24.56 -4.68
CA SER A 586 -6.87 -24.51 -3.54
C SER A 586 -7.30 -23.08 -3.20
N ARG A 587 -8.44 -22.96 -2.49
CA ARG A 587 -8.97 -21.69 -1.99
C ARG A 587 -8.01 -20.99 -1.00
N ASP A 588 -7.19 -21.75 -0.28
CA ASP A 588 -6.19 -21.19 0.63
C ASP A 588 -5.04 -20.55 -0.17
N GLN A 589 -4.49 -21.28 -1.15
CA GLN A 589 -3.47 -20.74 -2.07
C GLN A 589 -3.95 -19.51 -2.85
N TRP A 590 -5.24 -19.45 -3.21
CA TRP A 590 -5.82 -18.25 -3.82
C TRP A 590 -5.81 -17.06 -2.86
N ILE A 591 -6.37 -17.22 -1.65
CA ILE A 591 -6.43 -16.14 -0.65
C ILE A 591 -5.01 -15.64 -0.30
N ASP A 592 -4.07 -16.55 -0.07
CA ASP A 592 -2.68 -16.20 0.24
C ASP A 592 -2.03 -15.40 -0.92
N LYS A 593 -2.30 -15.79 -2.18
CA LYS A 593 -1.79 -15.08 -3.37
C LYS A 593 -2.45 -13.74 -3.61
N ASP A 594 -3.76 -13.63 -3.42
CA ASP A 594 -4.48 -12.35 -3.54
C ASP A 594 -4.02 -11.36 -2.46
N ILE A 595 -3.79 -11.83 -1.21
CA ILE A 595 -3.23 -11.00 -0.14
C ILE A 595 -1.87 -10.41 -0.55
N VAL A 596 -0.96 -11.24 -1.05
CA VAL A 596 0.37 -10.77 -1.51
C VAL A 596 0.26 -9.86 -2.73
N PHE A 597 -0.55 -10.23 -3.73
CA PHE A 597 -0.72 -9.47 -4.97
C PHE A 597 -1.33 -8.08 -4.73
N ILE A 598 -2.45 -8.00 -4.01
CA ILE A 598 -3.13 -6.74 -3.70
C ILE A 598 -2.25 -5.86 -2.80
N THR A 599 -1.51 -6.46 -1.86
CA THR A 599 -0.58 -5.70 -1.01
C THR A 599 0.56 -5.08 -1.84
N ASN A 600 1.16 -5.85 -2.76
CA ASN A 600 2.19 -5.33 -3.65
C ASN A 600 1.64 -4.25 -4.59
N THR A 601 0.44 -4.44 -5.13
CA THR A 601 -0.28 -3.44 -5.94
C THR A 601 -0.48 -2.14 -5.16
N LEU A 602 -1.00 -2.21 -3.93
CA LEU A 602 -1.20 -1.04 -3.06
C LEU A 602 0.12 -0.32 -2.77
N ASN A 603 1.18 -1.05 -2.40
CA ASN A 603 2.52 -0.50 -2.16
C ASN A 603 3.06 0.27 -3.38
N LYS A 604 2.84 -0.26 -4.60
CA LYS A 604 3.21 0.40 -5.86
C LYS A 604 2.39 1.67 -6.10
N LEU A 605 1.07 1.61 -5.92
CA LEU A 605 0.14 2.73 -6.16
C LEU A 605 0.30 3.89 -5.17
N VAL A 606 0.71 3.66 -3.92
CA VAL A 606 0.99 4.73 -2.95
C VAL A 606 2.46 5.20 -2.96
N SER A 607 3.30 4.66 -3.84
CA SER A 607 4.72 5.04 -3.93
C SER A 607 4.92 6.45 -4.46
N GLU A 608 5.97 7.14 -4.02
CA GLU A 608 6.30 8.46 -4.56
C GLU A 608 6.85 8.37 -6.00
N SER A 609 7.48 7.24 -6.37
CA SER A 609 7.95 6.94 -7.74
C SER A 609 6.79 6.91 -8.73
N PRO A 610 6.79 7.77 -9.78
CA PRO A 610 5.82 7.69 -10.87
C PRO A 610 5.86 6.34 -11.59
N GLU A 611 7.04 5.72 -11.69
CA GLU A 611 7.24 4.44 -12.34
C GLU A 611 6.59 3.28 -11.56
N LEU A 612 6.72 3.25 -10.22
CA LEU A 612 5.98 2.26 -9.43
C LEU A 612 4.48 2.50 -9.48
N ARG A 613 4.02 3.76 -9.47
CA ARG A 613 2.59 4.05 -9.61
C ARG A 613 2.05 3.59 -10.96
N GLN A 614 2.84 3.70 -12.03
CA GLN A 614 2.48 3.13 -13.33
C GLN A 614 2.51 1.59 -13.31
N GLU A 615 3.52 0.97 -12.72
CA GLU A 615 3.61 -0.49 -12.56
C GLU A 615 2.43 -1.07 -11.74
N GLY A 616 2.03 -0.37 -10.67
CA GLY A 616 0.87 -0.71 -9.85
C GLY A 616 -0.46 -0.52 -10.57
N LEU A 617 -0.55 0.37 -11.57
CA LEU A 617 -1.68 0.42 -12.50
C LEU A 617 -1.63 -0.74 -13.51
N ASP A 618 -0.44 -1.18 -13.93
CA ASP A 618 -0.28 -2.30 -14.87
C ASP A 618 -0.64 -3.65 -14.24
N ASP A 619 -0.33 -3.88 -12.96
CA ASP A 619 -0.79 -5.06 -12.18
C ASP A 619 -2.32 -5.24 -12.28
N ILE A 620 -3.07 -4.14 -12.19
CA ILE A 620 -4.55 -4.11 -12.23
C ILE A 620 -5.11 -3.77 -13.62
N GLY A 621 -4.32 -3.96 -14.69
CA GLY A 621 -4.69 -3.60 -16.07
C GLY A 621 -6.03 -4.18 -16.55
N TYR A 622 -6.53 -5.23 -15.91
CA TYR A 622 -7.82 -5.87 -16.17
C TYR A 622 -9.05 -5.08 -15.65
N ILE A 623 -8.95 -4.34 -14.55
CA ILE A 623 -10.04 -3.47 -14.04
C ILE A 623 -9.94 -2.02 -14.54
N LEU A 624 -8.74 -1.54 -14.94
CA LEU A 624 -8.55 -0.16 -15.37
C LEU A 624 -9.56 0.36 -16.40
N PRO A 625 -9.99 -0.38 -17.44
CA PRO A 625 -10.94 0.14 -18.42
C PRO A 625 -12.26 0.60 -17.78
N ILE A 626 -12.73 -0.09 -16.74
CA ILE A 626 -13.97 0.27 -16.02
C ILE A 626 -13.77 1.54 -15.17
N PHE A 627 -12.62 1.68 -14.48
CA PHE A 627 -12.28 2.91 -13.76
C PHE A 627 -12.22 4.12 -14.69
N LEU A 628 -11.53 3.98 -15.83
CA LEU A 628 -11.34 5.06 -16.80
C LEU A 628 -12.64 5.42 -17.55
N ILE A 629 -13.46 4.43 -17.93
CA ILE A 629 -14.79 4.67 -18.57
C ILE A 629 -15.76 5.43 -17.65
N ASN A 630 -15.63 5.30 -16.32
CA ASN A 630 -16.56 5.89 -15.35
C ASN A 630 -15.97 7.08 -14.56
N ASN A 631 -14.78 7.57 -14.91
CA ASN A 631 -14.10 8.71 -14.29
C ASN A 631 -13.85 8.49 -12.78
N LEU A 632 -13.60 7.25 -12.37
CA LEU A 632 -13.25 6.92 -11.00
C LEU A 632 -11.84 7.40 -10.68
N LYS A 633 -11.64 7.84 -9.44
CA LYS A 633 -10.38 8.42 -8.97
C LYS A 633 -9.40 7.36 -8.47
N GLY A 634 -8.14 7.78 -8.35
CA GLY A 634 -7.09 6.98 -7.73
C GLY A 634 -7.38 6.63 -6.26
N ASP A 635 -8.00 7.54 -5.49
CA ASP A 635 -8.42 7.22 -4.11
C ASP A 635 -9.51 6.15 -4.06
N GLU A 636 -10.44 6.16 -5.02
CA GLU A 636 -11.54 5.20 -5.12
C GLU A 636 -11.00 3.81 -5.49
N LEU A 637 -9.95 3.76 -6.31
CA LEU A 637 -9.18 2.54 -6.59
C LEU A 637 -8.45 2.02 -5.35
N LEU A 638 -7.74 2.88 -4.60
CA LEU A 638 -7.03 2.46 -3.38
C LEU A 638 -7.99 1.88 -2.34
N VAL A 639 -9.15 2.52 -2.13
CA VAL A 639 -10.16 2.06 -1.17
C VAL A 639 -10.85 0.76 -1.62
N TYR A 640 -11.08 0.58 -2.92
CA TYR A 640 -11.56 -0.68 -3.48
C TYR A 640 -10.58 -1.84 -3.22
N LEU A 641 -9.29 -1.63 -3.51
CA LEU A 641 -8.24 -2.61 -3.25
C LEU A 641 -8.08 -2.90 -1.73
N LYS A 642 -8.20 -1.87 -0.87
CA LYS A 642 -8.25 -2.02 0.59
C LYS A 642 -9.39 -2.96 1.03
N ALA A 643 -10.61 -2.74 0.53
CA ALA A 643 -11.77 -3.55 0.89
C ALA A 643 -11.59 -5.03 0.50
N LYS A 644 -11.05 -5.28 -0.71
CA LYS A 644 -10.71 -6.63 -1.20
C LYS A 644 -9.64 -7.31 -0.33
N LEU A 645 -8.61 -6.57 0.09
CA LEU A 645 -7.53 -7.07 0.94
C LEU A 645 -7.99 -7.41 2.38
N GLU A 646 -8.79 -6.53 2.99
CA GLU A 646 -9.35 -6.79 4.33
C GLU A 646 -10.25 -8.03 4.32
N ALA A 647 -11.09 -8.18 3.29
CA ALA A 647 -11.92 -9.37 3.12
C ALA A 647 -11.10 -10.67 3.05
N ALA A 648 -10.03 -10.69 2.24
CA ALA A 648 -9.14 -11.85 2.13
C ALA A 648 -8.51 -12.21 3.48
N LYS A 649 -8.00 -11.20 4.22
CA LYS A 649 -7.38 -11.37 5.54
C LYS A 649 -8.38 -11.74 6.64
N GLU A 650 -9.65 -11.40 6.49
CA GLU A 650 -10.70 -11.85 7.40
C GLU A 650 -11.00 -13.35 7.22
N VAL A 651 -11.18 -13.80 5.98
CA VAL A 651 -11.38 -15.23 5.68
C VAL A 651 -10.14 -16.07 6.04
N GLN A 652 -8.93 -15.54 5.86
CA GLN A 652 -7.69 -16.20 6.30
C GLN A 652 -7.71 -16.43 7.82
N ARG A 653 -7.99 -15.40 8.63
CA ARG A 653 -8.06 -15.48 10.10
C ARG A 653 -9.19 -16.37 10.60
N GLU A 654 -10.33 -16.40 9.92
CA GLU A 654 -11.45 -17.29 10.26
C GLU A 654 -11.07 -18.76 10.04
N LYS A 655 -10.36 -19.07 8.95
CA LYS A 655 -9.83 -20.41 8.67
C LYS A 655 -8.67 -20.83 9.57
N GLU A 656 -7.78 -19.90 9.95
CA GLU A 656 -6.71 -20.17 10.92
C GLU A 656 -7.33 -20.67 12.23
N LYS A 657 -8.33 -19.95 12.77
CA LYS A 657 -9.07 -20.37 13.97
C LYS A 657 -9.85 -21.68 13.79
N GLU A 658 -10.45 -21.90 12.61
CA GLU A 658 -11.16 -23.15 12.32
C GLU A 658 -10.21 -24.36 12.30
N LYS A 659 -8.95 -24.16 11.87
CA LYS A 659 -7.89 -25.19 11.92
C LYS A 659 -7.43 -25.42 13.36
N GLU A 660 -7.15 -24.36 14.12
CA GLU A 660 -6.79 -24.45 15.56
C GLU A 660 -7.84 -25.24 16.34
N LEU A 661 -9.12 -24.87 16.24
CA LEU A 661 -10.24 -25.58 16.90
C LEU A 661 -10.36 -27.04 16.43
N LYS A 662 -10.09 -27.35 15.16
CA LYS A 662 -10.09 -28.72 14.62
C LYS A 662 -8.87 -29.55 15.06
N GLU A 663 -7.79 -28.93 15.49
CA GLU A 663 -6.62 -29.60 16.06
C GLU A 663 -6.79 -29.82 17.56
N GLU A 664 -7.33 -28.83 18.30
CA GLU A 664 -7.78 -29.01 19.69
C GLU A 664 -8.81 -30.16 19.82
N MET A 665 -9.83 -30.18 18.95
CA MET A 665 -10.84 -31.26 18.89
C MET A 665 -10.30 -32.62 18.42
N LYS A 666 -9.04 -32.70 17.96
CA LYS A 666 -8.36 -33.98 17.68
C LYS A 666 -7.50 -34.41 18.86
N GLY A 667 -6.69 -33.52 19.44
CA GLY A 667 -5.91 -33.82 20.65
C GLY A 667 -6.81 -34.31 21.78
N ALA A 668 -7.94 -33.65 22.01
CA ALA A 668 -8.94 -34.07 23.00
C ALA A 668 -9.58 -35.45 22.73
N LYS A 669 -9.42 -36.02 21.53
CA LYS A 669 -9.88 -37.39 21.19
C LYS A 669 -8.78 -38.45 21.26
N GLU A 670 -7.51 -38.05 21.26
CA GLU A 670 -6.38 -38.95 21.46
C GLU A 670 -6.10 -39.16 22.97
N GLU A 671 -6.46 -38.20 23.83
CA GLU A 671 -6.38 -38.36 25.29
C GLU A 671 -7.54 -39.17 25.91
N GLU A 672 -8.68 -39.36 25.21
CA GLU A 672 -9.86 -40.09 25.75
C GLU A 672 -9.87 -41.61 25.44
N PHE A 673 -8.74 -42.21 25.04
CA PHE A 673 -8.62 -43.66 24.82
C PHE A 673 -7.79 -44.36 25.91
N VAL A 674 -8.38 -44.50 27.10
CA VAL A 674 -7.86 -45.40 28.16
C VAL A 674 -8.19 -46.85 27.80
N GLU A 675 -7.19 -47.73 27.77
CA GLU A 675 -7.37 -49.16 27.45
C GLU A 675 -8.27 -49.90 28.47
N ALA A 676 -9.53 -50.12 28.10
CA ALA A 676 -10.41 -51.05 28.80
C ALA A 676 -9.96 -52.50 28.53
N LYS A 677 -9.28 -53.11 29.52
CA LYS A 677 -8.77 -54.49 29.42
C LYS A 677 -9.89 -55.50 29.11
N PRO A 678 -9.69 -56.44 28.16
CA PRO A 678 -10.75 -57.37 27.76
C PRO A 678 -11.04 -58.43 28.82
N VAL A 679 -12.31 -58.60 29.17
CA VAL A 679 -12.79 -59.71 30.01
C VAL A 679 -13.10 -60.91 29.11
N LYS A 680 -12.41 -62.03 29.34
CA LYS A 680 -12.70 -63.30 28.65
C LYS A 680 -13.84 -64.06 29.33
N LYS A 681 -14.75 -64.61 28.52
CA LYS A 681 -15.49 -65.88 28.65
C LYS A 681 -16.40 -66.04 27.42
N GLU A 682 -16.72 -67.22 26.91
CA GLU A 682 -16.09 -68.54 26.85
C GLU A 682 -16.86 -69.34 25.77
N GLU A 683 -16.31 -70.41 25.19
CA GLU A 683 -16.91 -71.07 24.02
C GLU A 683 -18.15 -71.91 24.34
N LYS A 684 -19.07 -72.05 23.37
CA LYS A 684 -19.70 -73.34 23.08
C LYS A 684 -20.08 -73.50 21.61
N GLU A 685 -20.14 -74.76 21.19
CA GLU A 685 -19.97 -75.16 19.80
C GLU A 685 -21.19 -74.99 18.89
N LYS A 686 -20.87 -74.82 17.59
CA LYS A 686 -21.46 -75.50 16.42
C LYS A 686 -22.77 -76.27 16.65
N GLU A 687 -23.75 -76.01 15.80
CA GLU A 687 -24.46 -77.11 15.14
C GLU A 687 -24.77 -76.79 13.66
N MET A 688 -25.22 -77.82 12.95
CA MET A 688 -25.42 -77.99 11.49
C MET A 688 -25.88 -76.73 10.71
N LYS A 689 -25.22 -76.33 9.61
CA LYS A 689 -25.17 -76.93 8.25
C LYS A 689 -26.47 -76.79 7.42
N MET A 690 -26.30 -76.16 6.25
CA MET A 690 -26.81 -76.60 4.93
C MET A 690 -28.32 -76.58 4.66
N GLU A 691 -28.75 -75.62 3.83
CA GLU A 691 -29.63 -75.91 2.68
C GLU A 691 -29.34 -74.94 1.51
N ASN A 692 -29.82 -75.28 0.31
CA ASN A 692 -29.54 -74.67 -1.00
C ASN A 692 -30.22 -73.28 -1.15
N GLU A 693 -29.72 -72.29 -1.91
CA GLU A 693 -29.43 -72.22 -3.37
C GLU A 693 -30.69 -72.30 -4.25
N LEU A 694 -30.82 -71.36 -5.22
CA LEU A 694 -31.95 -71.12 -6.15
C LEU A 694 -33.20 -70.46 -5.49
N GLU A 695 -34.03 -69.64 -6.16
CA GLU A 695 -34.02 -69.16 -7.56
C GLU A 695 -34.56 -67.71 -7.74
N GLU A 696 -34.89 -67.33 -8.99
CA GLU A 696 -34.90 -65.96 -9.52
C GLU A 696 -36.14 -65.06 -9.27
N LYS A 697 -35.90 -63.73 -9.37
CA LYS A 697 -36.72 -62.66 -10.02
C LYS A 697 -38.26 -62.80 -10.04
N SER A 698 -38.97 -61.72 -9.65
CA SER A 698 -39.76 -60.91 -10.61
C SER A 698 -40.39 -59.62 -10.03
N ASN A 699 -40.53 -58.63 -10.94
CA ASN A 699 -41.47 -57.51 -11.07
C ASN A 699 -42.19 -56.87 -9.86
N GLN A 700 -41.90 -55.57 -9.69
CA GLN A 700 -42.81 -54.42 -9.97
C GLN A 700 -44.35 -54.60 -9.97
N GLN A 701 -45.03 -53.54 -9.49
CA GLN A 701 -46.46 -53.17 -9.68
C GLN A 701 -47.50 -54.03 -8.90
N ASP A 702 -48.67 -53.52 -8.48
CA ASP A 702 -49.25 -52.17 -8.65
C ASP A 702 -50.23 -51.74 -7.54
N THR A 703 -50.64 -50.46 -7.57
CA THR A 703 -51.91 -49.86 -7.08
C THR A 703 -52.36 -50.00 -5.60
N SER A 704 -52.69 -48.83 -5.01
CA SER A 704 -53.94 -48.51 -4.25
C SER A 704 -54.29 -49.32 -2.96
N ASN A 705 -55.02 -48.79 -1.98
CA ASN A 705 -56.05 -47.73 -2.01
C ASN A 705 -56.18 -46.97 -0.65
N LYS A 706 -57.08 -45.98 -0.61
CA LYS A 706 -57.39 -45.05 0.50
C LYS A 706 -58.24 -45.68 1.61
N GLN A 707 -58.05 -45.22 2.86
CA GLN A 707 -59.04 -44.53 3.74
C GLN A 707 -58.30 -44.11 5.04
N ALA A 708 -58.42 -42.88 5.56
CA ALA A 708 -59.53 -42.31 6.36
C ALA A 708 -59.75 -43.07 7.70
N THR A 709 -59.94 -42.42 8.87
CA THR A 709 -60.54 -41.09 9.13
C THR A 709 -60.21 -40.53 10.54
N ASN A 710 -60.05 -39.20 10.67
CA ASN A 710 -60.52 -38.29 11.75
C ASN A 710 -60.17 -38.45 13.27
N GLN A 711 -60.29 -37.28 13.95
CA GLN A 711 -60.63 -37.04 15.38
C GLN A 711 -59.57 -37.33 16.48
N LYS A 712 -59.49 -36.58 17.60
CA LYS A 712 -59.96 -35.21 17.97
C LYS A 712 -59.24 -34.74 19.28
N ASP A 713 -59.40 -33.45 19.64
CA ASP A 713 -59.36 -32.81 20.99
C ASP A 713 -58.40 -33.36 22.09
N GLN A 714 -57.43 -32.59 22.61
CA GLN A 714 -57.52 -31.51 23.63
C GLN A 714 -57.70 -31.97 25.10
N GLU A 715 -57.19 -31.14 26.03
CA GLU A 715 -57.12 -31.35 27.51
C GLU A 715 -56.18 -32.49 27.96
N THR A 716 -55.49 -32.46 29.12
CA THR A 716 -55.15 -31.45 30.16
C THR A 716 -53.75 -31.85 30.75
N ASN A 717 -53.13 -31.31 31.82
CA ASN A 717 -53.52 -30.44 32.93
C ASN A 717 -52.28 -29.73 33.56
N LYS A 718 -52.18 -28.39 33.52
CA LYS A 718 -51.75 -27.48 34.63
C LYS A 718 -51.51 -26.04 34.18
#